data_AF-Q01UW2-F1
#
_entry.id   AF-Q01UW2-F1
#
_cell.length_a   1.000
_cell.length_b   1.000
_cell.length_c   1.000
_cell.angle_alpha   90.00
_cell.angle_beta   90.00
_cell.angle_gamma   90.00
#
_symmetry.space_group_name_H-M   'P 1'
#
loop_
_entity.id
_entity.type
_entity.pdbx_description
1 polymer ?
#
loop_
_entity_poly.entity_id
_entity_poly.type
_entity_poly.pdbx_seq_one_letter_code
_entity_poly.pdbx_strand_id
1 'polypeptide(L)'
;MTRSLRLLTTGLLTFGFLQAATNRVLTPVDRNRSIALKGHIHPQAQPQFDRGLVDPAMRIPRATLILKPAKSLAAFLAAQQIPGSPEYRQFLSPEQFADRFGLTTDDLTKVVGWLESQGLKADRIARGRNAITFSGTAEQAARTLKTEFHRYQVNGKMHFAAAAEPSIPEALGDVVAGFTGLDDFKLESNALRSTLRPQYTVKSGDHYLVPDDLATIYNLKPLYQAGIDGTGQKIAIVGESDIDLSDIRAFRQQFNLPAGTDPVQILVGDDPGFNNTWFEADLDIEWAGAIARGAKIVYVYSNSVLDAVQYAVDENVAPVLSMSYGSCEAFNQVEFRAVAQQAVAQGITFLVASGDHGAAECDRYTQTPQASKGFNASFPATLPEVTAVGGTTFNEGSGRYWASGNDANGASALSYIPEVAWNDTASIGDVEATGGGASILFGKPYWQVGSGVPNDKARDIPDVSLSASAEHDPYLISYFGDFYLVGGTSASTPAFAGIVALLNQNQLSKGTISKPGLGNINPNLYRQAQAGDGSFHDITGGDTMIPCVQGSPNCVNGQMGLRAGTGYDLVTGLGSVDANKLINNWSNGTASSLKVVADPPSAAPADTIRFTATVNGPAGGAPPTGSVSFVSNLYDLPLGTVEISVYNGVATATMSFPATAVILDDGSVTAIYNGDKNYNSSAGTVTVSYKHTGTGSQVVASVTPTPVIRQSPSNNWPYDLLLSEKNGVATTITQFTVNGVAQNILGIFGTNILPARGMLIAFLAGNNLVVPLNRVFHLEGKDADGTVWKQEFSVPFVDSPTATQIPSISLASAPTAVTQNPQASSTCQWSSQLVVRENAGFLVQLSSLKQGTTDLSNSLQALFGTTRLAPWGSLRGTLCLGGTTAPGARTYTLAGLSELGTTVTATVSVTYSGAAASAPAAFGVTPQALTLPIDGAQQSSLANLAVAFLGGSPAWTASVDAPWLTVTPASGSGAGQLTVQGQGAGLSNGVYSAVITIQALSAIPQAITVPVTFIVGASADLTITSVANAASASAGLAPGTMALIGGTQLAPATFAAQYFPLPFTLAGVSATVNGVSAPLYSAAPGQLKVQIPYEAGSGAAVVAVNNNGKIAYFPVTIKTTAPGIFASANAAGKQGQTIVAYVTGEGDLTPSTATGSTPADGTSASRLPKPRLPITVTVGGLNAAVTFAGLQSGTAGVMQVNFTIPAATPLGAQPVVISVGGLPSPAATVTVQ
;
A
#
# COMPACT_ATOMS: atom_id res chain seq x y z
N MET A 1 34.34 51.65 -59.96
CA MET A 1 33.90 51.99 -58.58
C MET A 1 32.60 51.26 -58.31
N THR A 2 32.68 50.26 -57.45
CA THR A 2 31.65 49.26 -57.13
C THR A 2 30.94 49.62 -55.82
N ARG A 3 29.66 49.21 -55.72
CA ARG A 3 28.82 48.94 -54.52
C ARG A 3 27.53 49.77 -54.49
N SER A 4 26.37 49.26 -54.10
CA SER A 4 25.84 47.90 -53.96
C SER A 4 24.36 48.06 -53.60
N LEU A 5 23.49 47.39 -54.34
CA LEU A 5 22.06 47.26 -54.09
C LEU A 5 21.86 46.37 -52.85
N ARG A 6 21.16 46.85 -51.80
CA ARG A 6 20.72 46.01 -50.67
C ARG A 6 19.31 45.49 -50.96
N LEU A 7 19.22 44.18 -51.18
CA LEU A 7 17.98 43.40 -51.13
C LEU A 7 17.39 43.49 -49.70
N LEU A 8 16.12 43.90 -49.59
CA LEU A 8 15.30 43.56 -48.43
C LEU A 8 14.88 42.09 -48.56
N THR A 9 15.47 41.21 -47.74
CA THR A 9 14.91 39.89 -47.48
C THR A 9 13.81 40.04 -46.44
N THR A 10 12.55 39.95 -46.87
CA THR A 10 11.41 39.59 -46.02
C THR A 10 11.65 38.20 -45.44
N GLY A 11 12.10 38.14 -44.18
CA GLY A 11 12.06 36.91 -43.40
C GLY A 11 10.61 36.56 -43.09
N LEU A 12 10.09 35.51 -43.73
CA LEU A 12 8.94 34.80 -43.19
C LEU A 12 9.36 34.23 -41.83
N LEU A 13 8.92 34.88 -40.75
CA LEU A 13 8.79 34.23 -39.45
C LEU A 13 7.76 33.12 -39.63
N THR A 14 8.24 31.88 -39.75
CA THR A 14 7.41 30.70 -39.51
C THR A 14 7.03 30.70 -38.04
N PHE A 15 5.95 31.41 -37.68
CA PHE A 15 5.20 31.10 -36.48
C PHE A 15 4.72 29.66 -36.65
N GLY A 16 5.30 28.72 -35.89
CA GLY A 16 4.69 27.41 -35.71
C GLY A 16 3.28 27.66 -35.17
N PHE A 17 2.26 27.33 -35.94
CA PHE A 17 0.88 27.45 -35.52
C PHE A 17 0.69 26.57 -34.27
N LEU A 18 0.54 27.20 -33.11
CA LEU A 18 0.12 26.52 -31.89
C LEU A 18 -1.25 25.89 -32.17
N GLN A 19 -1.35 24.58 -31.99
CA GLN A 19 -2.60 23.85 -32.20
C GLN A 19 -3.55 24.24 -31.05
N ALA A 20 -4.63 24.95 -31.39
CA ALA A 20 -5.63 25.39 -30.44
C ALA A 20 -6.51 24.22 -29.95
N ALA A 21 -7.00 24.31 -28.72
CA ALA A 21 -8.00 23.39 -28.18
C ALA A 21 -9.21 23.31 -29.10
N THR A 22 -9.68 22.10 -29.37
CA THR A 22 -10.83 21.82 -30.22
C THR A 22 -12.04 21.43 -29.39
N ASN A 23 -13.24 21.73 -29.90
CA ASN A 23 -14.48 21.24 -29.28
C ASN A 23 -14.52 19.71 -29.31
N ARG A 24 -14.73 19.11 -28.14
CA ARG A 24 -14.85 17.68 -27.87
C ARG A 24 -16.28 17.28 -27.45
N VAL A 25 -17.09 18.21 -26.95
CA VAL A 25 -18.52 17.97 -26.66
C VAL A 25 -19.34 18.28 -27.91
N LEU A 26 -19.42 17.30 -28.82
CA LEU A 26 -20.00 17.47 -30.16
C LEU A 26 -21.52 17.30 -30.22
N THR A 27 -22.13 16.71 -29.19
CA THR A 27 -23.58 16.47 -29.09
C THR A 27 -24.20 17.31 -27.97
N PRO A 28 -25.52 17.62 -28.05
CA PRO A 28 -26.21 18.32 -26.98
C PRO A 28 -26.16 17.52 -25.66
N VAL A 29 -25.96 18.23 -24.56
CA VAL A 29 -25.97 17.63 -23.21
C VAL A 29 -27.42 17.35 -22.81
N ASP A 30 -27.80 16.06 -22.80
CA ASP A 30 -29.13 15.59 -22.37
C ASP A 30 -29.03 14.82 -21.04
N ARG A 31 -29.67 15.34 -20.00
CA ARG A 31 -29.69 14.72 -18.65
C ARG A 31 -30.38 13.35 -18.61
N ASN A 32 -31.27 13.07 -19.56
CA ASN A 32 -31.98 11.79 -19.62
C ASN A 32 -31.11 10.68 -20.20
N ARG A 33 -30.05 11.03 -20.95
CA ARG A 33 -29.06 10.10 -21.49
C ARG A 33 -27.77 10.20 -20.69
N SER A 34 -27.51 9.21 -19.85
CA SER A 34 -26.34 9.20 -18.98
C SER A 34 -25.52 7.93 -19.13
N ILE A 35 -24.23 8.05 -18.86
CA ILE A 35 -23.29 6.94 -18.71
C ILE A 35 -22.74 6.95 -17.27
N ALA A 36 -22.51 5.76 -16.70
CA ALA A 36 -21.81 5.65 -15.42
C ALA A 36 -20.30 5.76 -15.65
N LEU A 37 -19.63 6.61 -14.86
CA LEU A 37 -18.18 6.66 -14.79
C LEU A 37 -17.73 5.55 -13.84
N LYS A 38 -17.21 4.45 -14.39
CA LYS A 38 -16.73 3.31 -13.60
C LYS A 38 -15.41 3.66 -12.90
N GLY A 39 -15.14 3.07 -11.73
CA GLY A 39 -13.91 3.27 -10.97
C GLY A 39 -13.89 4.51 -10.08
N HIS A 40 -15.06 5.13 -9.85
CA HIS A 40 -15.20 6.41 -9.14
C HIS A 40 -15.89 6.26 -7.78
N ILE A 41 -15.97 5.04 -7.27
CA ILE A 41 -16.28 4.75 -5.86
C ILE A 41 -14.96 4.61 -5.14
N HIS A 42 -14.78 5.34 -4.03
CA HIS A 42 -13.59 5.19 -3.21
C HIS A 42 -13.41 3.72 -2.79
N PRO A 43 -12.21 3.11 -2.89
CA PRO A 43 -12.01 1.68 -2.57
C PRO A 43 -12.40 1.27 -1.14
N GLN A 44 -12.50 2.24 -0.22
CA GLN A 44 -12.99 2.03 1.15
C GLN A 44 -14.50 2.35 1.35
N ALA A 45 -15.20 2.87 0.34
CA ALA A 45 -16.65 3.11 0.36
C ALA A 45 -17.45 1.85 0.00
N GLN A 46 -17.21 0.77 0.74
CA GLN A 46 -17.76 -0.55 0.44
C GLN A 46 -19.05 -0.83 1.22
N PRO A 47 -19.95 -1.71 0.73
CA PRO A 47 -21.21 -2.03 1.39
C PRO A 47 -21.07 -2.42 2.86
N GLN A 48 -19.92 -3.00 3.24
CA GLN A 48 -19.69 -3.47 4.59
C GLN A 48 -19.18 -2.39 5.57
N PHE A 49 -18.77 -1.22 5.07
CA PHE A 49 -18.48 -0.03 5.86
C PHE A 49 -19.70 0.89 6.02
N ASP A 50 -20.71 0.68 5.19
CA ASP A 50 -21.90 1.50 5.07
C ASP A 50 -22.72 1.54 6.37
N ARG A 51 -23.23 2.73 6.72
CA ARG A 51 -24.09 3.05 7.87
C ARG A 51 -25.39 3.72 7.43
N GLY A 52 -25.71 3.66 6.14
CA GLY A 52 -26.89 4.22 5.51
C GLY A 52 -26.68 5.62 4.96
N LEU A 53 -27.76 6.18 4.39
CA LEU A 53 -27.78 7.48 3.74
C LEU A 53 -27.29 8.62 4.65
N VAL A 54 -26.56 9.57 4.07
CA VAL A 54 -26.32 10.87 4.71
C VAL A 54 -27.63 11.67 4.79
N ASP A 55 -27.65 12.69 5.66
CA ASP A 55 -28.72 13.69 5.64
C ASP A 55 -28.79 14.33 4.24
N PRO A 56 -29.96 14.34 3.56
CA PRO A 56 -30.10 14.97 2.24
C PRO A 56 -29.63 16.44 2.20
N ALA A 57 -29.75 17.16 3.32
CA ALA A 57 -29.30 18.54 3.47
C ALA A 57 -27.83 18.67 3.86
N MET A 58 -27.10 17.56 4.09
CA MET A 58 -25.65 17.58 4.30
C MET A 58 -25.00 18.34 3.16
N ARG A 59 -24.23 19.37 3.50
CA ARG A 59 -23.48 20.14 2.52
C ARG A 59 -22.33 19.28 2.00
N ILE A 60 -22.20 19.20 0.67
CA ILE A 60 -20.97 18.82 0.00
C ILE A 60 -20.27 20.14 -0.34
N PRO A 61 -19.31 20.57 0.51
CA PRO A 61 -18.81 21.94 0.46
C PRO A 61 -17.89 22.17 -0.74
N ARG A 62 -17.24 21.11 -1.23
CA ARG A 62 -16.23 21.17 -2.27
C ARG A 62 -16.04 19.80 -2.94
N ALA A 63 -16.71 19.58 -4.06
CA ALA A 63 -16.40 18.48 -4.97
C ALA A 63 -15.80 19.05 -6.24
N THR A 64 -14.82 18.37 -6.85
CA THR A 64 -14.17 18.84 -8.07
C THR A 64 -14.36 17.84 -9.20
N LEU A 65 -15.00 18.27 -10.29
CA LEU A 65 -15.04 17.54 -11.54
C LEU A 65 -13.72 17.73 -12.28
N ILE A 66 -12.95 16.65 -12.45
CA ILE A 66 -11.69 16.64 -13.20
C ILE A 66 -11.98 16.34 -14.66
N LEU A 67 -11.38 17.11 -15.57
CA LEU A 67 -11.59 17.01 -17.01
C LEU A 67 -10.33 16.47 -17.69
N LYS A 68 -10.52 15.59 -18.68
CA LYS A 68 -9.44 14.98 -19.46
C LYS A 68 -8.69 16.06 -20.25
N PRO A 69 -7.37 16.20 -20.08
CA PRO A 69 -6.58 17.02 -21.00
C PRO A 69 -6.66 16.50 -22.44
N ALA A 70 -6.27 17.31 -23.42
CA ALA A 70 -6.12 16.83 -24.79
C ALA A 70 -5.03 15.74 -24.86
N LYS A 71 -5.24 14.75 -25.72
CA LYS A 71 -4.34 13.58 -25.88
C LYS A 71 -2.90 13.92 -26.28
N SER A 72 -2.63 15.15 -26.72
CA SER A 72 -1.29 15.61 -27.09
C SER A 72 -0.45 16.07 -25.89
N LEU A 73 -1.00 16.07 -24.67
CA LEU A 73 -0.30 16.59 -23.49
C LEU A 73 0.97 15.79 -23.17
N ALA A 74 0.94 14.46 -23.10
CA ALA A 74 2.14 13.75 -22.65
C ALA A 74 3.29 13.81 -23.67
N ALA A 75 2.99 13.79 -24.97
CA ALA A 75 3.97 14.11 -26.01
C ALA A 75 4.63 15.49 -25.80
N PHE A 76 3.83 16.50 -25.42
CA PHE A 76 4.36 17.82 -25.07
C PHE A 76 5.22 17.79 -23.80
N LEU A 77 4.80 17.10 -22.74
CA LEU A 77 5.58 16.96 -21.50
C LEU A 77 6.94 16.29 -21.76
N ALA A 78 6.97 15.23 -22.57
CA ALA A 78 8.23 14.61 -22.98
C ALA A 78 9.10 15.59 -23.78
N ALA A 79 8.50 16.30 -24.74
CA ALA A 79 9.19 17.30 -25.56
C ALA A 79 9.76 18.46 -24.74
N GLN A 80 9.16 18.83 -23.60
CA GLN A 80 9.70 19.85 -22.70
C GLN A 80 10.99 19.43 -22.00
N GLN A 81 11.24 18.13 -21.88
CA GLN A 81 12.40 17.57 -21.19
C GLN A 81 13.56 17.21 -22.13
N ILE A 82 13.36 17.25 -23.44
CA ILE A 82 14.36 16.82 -24.43
C ILE A 82 15.16 18.00 -24.98
N PRO A 83 16.48 18.09 -24.74
CA PRO A 83 17.34 19.08 -25.38
C PRO A 83 17.25 19.03 -26.91
N GLY A 84 17.09 20.19 -27.54
CA GLY A 84 16.93 20.32 -29.00
C GLY A 84 15.49 20.23 -29.51
N SER A 85 14.53 19.84 -28.66
CA SER A 85 13.11 20.02 -28.94
C SER A 85 12.77 21.52 -29.03
N PRO A 86 11.90 21.95 -29.97
CA PRO A 86 11.37 23.32 -29.98
C PRO A 86 10.62 23.69 -28.70
N GLU A 87 10.09 22.69 -27.99
CA GLU A 87 9.35 22.87 -26.73
C GLU A 87 10.26 22.72 -25.49
N TYR A 88 11.58 22.51 -25.68
CA TYR A 88 12.51 22.30 -24.58
C TYR A 88 12.47 23.48 -23.59
N ARG A 89 12.08 23.17 -22.34
CA ARG A 89 11.89 24.16 -21.25
C ARG A 89 10.97 25.33 -21.60
N GLN A 90 10.07 25.16 -22.58
CA GLN A 90 9.02 26.11 -22.91
C GLN A 90 7.79 25.83 -22.03
N PHE A 91 7.85 26.29 -20.79
CA PHE A 91 6.77 26.11 -19.82
C PHE A 91 5.59 27.03 -20.08
N LEU A 92 4.38 26.51 -19.83
CA LEU A 92 3.13 27.21 -20.08
C LEU A 92 2.65 27.98 -18.84
N SER A 93 1.96 29.08 -19.07
CA SER A 93 1.01 29.61 -18.07
C SER A 93 -0.22 28.71 -17.98
N PRO A 94 -1.01 28.78 -16.89
CA PRO A 94 -2.29 28.08 -16.79
C PRO A 94 -3.22 28.38 -17.98
N GLU A 95 -3.25 29.62 -18.47
CA GLU A 95 -4.07 30.02 -19.62
C GLU A 95 -3.57 29.40 -20.93
N GLN A 96 -2.24 29.36 -21.15
CA GLN A 96 -1.67 28.68 -22.32
C GLN A 96 -1.89 27.18 -22.27
N PHE A 97 -1.84 26.57 -21.08
CA PHE A 97 -2.23 25.18 -20.88
C PHE A 97 -3.70 24.99 -21.25
N ALA A 98 -4.58 25.87 -20.77
CA ALA A 98 -6.01 25.82 -21.08
C ALA A 98 -6.29 25.92 -22.58
N ASP A 99 -5.58 26.79 -23.29
CA ASP A 99 -5.73 27.02 -24.73
C ASP A 99 -5.19 25.88 -25.60
N ARG A 100 -4.28 25.05 -25.09
CA ARG A 100 -3.74 23.87 -25.82
C ARG A 100 -4.39 22.56 -25.41
N PHE A 101 -4.61 22.35 -24.11
CA PHE A 101 -4.92 21.05 -23.53
C PHE A 101 -6.21 21.03 -22.69
N GLY A 102 -6.71 22.19 -22.25
CA GLY A 102 -7.97 22.30 -21.53
C GLY A 102 -9.21 22.09 -22.41
N LEU A 103 -10.40 22.26 -21.84
CA LEU A 103 -11.62 22.41 -22.65
C LEU A 103 -11.66 23.78 -23.33
N THR A 104 -12.31 23.84 -24.48
CA THR A 104 -12.70 25.13 -25.06
C THR A 104 -13.71 25.82 -24.15
N THR A 105 -13.81 27.15 -24.26
CA THR A 105 -14.81 27.93 -23.51
C THR A 105 -16.24 27.46 -23.79
N ASP A 106 -16.53 27.05 -25.02
CA ASP A 106 -17.84 26.54 -25.42
C ASP A 106 -18.19 25.23 -24.71
N ASP A 107 -17.26 24.27 -24.70
CA ASP A 107 -17.49 22.99 -24.04
C ASP A 107 -17.56 23.13 -22.53
N LEU A 108 -16.69 23.96 -21.96
CA LEU A 108 -16.72 24.29 -20.54
C LEU A 108 -18.08 24.90 -20.13
N THR A 109 -18.63 25.80 -20.95
CA THR A 109 -19.95 26.39 -20.71
C THR A 109 -21.06 25.33 -20.70
N LYS A 110 -20.98 24.30 -21.56
CA LYS A 110 -21.93 23.19 -21.55
C LYS A 110 -21.85 22.36 -20.26
N VAL A 111 -20.63 22.12 -19.75
CA VAL A 111 -20.42 21.37 -18.50
C VAL A 111 -20.93 22.17 -17.30
N VAL A 112 -20.56 23.45 -17.19
CA VAL A 112 -21.03 24.35 -16.12
C VAL A 112 -22.55 24.49 -16.16
N GLY A 113 -23.12 24.75 -17.35
CA GLY A 113 -24.56 24.86 -17.53
C GLY A 113 -25.31 23.58 -17.13
N TRP A 114 -24.72 22.40 -17.35
CA TRP A 114 -25.28 21.15 -16.84
C TRP A 114 -25.32 21.11 -15.30
N LEU A 115 -24.19 21.36 -14.63
CA LEU A 115 -24.12 21.37 -13.15
C LEU A 115 -25.14 22.36 -12.54
N GLU A 116 -25.16 23.60 -13.05
CA GLU A 116 -26.07 24.65 -12.58
C GLU A 116 -27.54 24.32 -12.85
N SER A 117 -27.85 23.70 -13.99
CA SER A 117 -29.23 23.26 -14.30
C SER A 117 -29.76 22.19 -13.34
N GLN A 118 -28.89 21.49 -12.61
CA GLN A 118 -29.26 20.53 -11.59
C GLN A 118 -29.28 21.12 -10.17
N GLY A 119 -29.01 22.43 -10.02
CA GLY A 119 -29.02 23.13 -8.74
C GLY A 119 -27.71 23.03 -7.96
N LEU A 120 -26.65 22.47 -8.54
CA LEU A 120 -25.29 22.58 -8.02
C LEU A 120 -24.73 23.96 -8.34
N LYS A 121 -23.82 24.46 -7.51
CA LYS A 121 -23.16 25.75 -7.72
C LYS A 121 -21.73 25.52 -8.18
N ALA A 122 -21.36 26.00 -9.37
CA ALA A 122 -19.96 26.05 -9.78
C ALA A 122 -19.24 27.16 -8.99
N ASP A 123 -18.43 26.78 -8.00
CA ASP A 123 -17.73 27.72 -7.13
C ASP A 123 -16.44 28.24 -7.76
N ARG A 124 -15.73 27.38 -8.49
CA ARG A 124 -14.47 27.74 -9.14
C ARG A 124 -14.28 26.94 -10.42
N ILE A 125 -13.90 27.66 -11.47
CA ILE A 125 -13.42 27.08 -12.72
C ILE A 125 -11.90 27.21 -12.69
N ALA A 126 -11.19 26.10 -12.87
CA ALA A 126 -9.73 26.10 -12.92
C ALA A 126 -9.25 26.93 -14.12
N ARG A 127 -8.17 27.69 -13.92
CA ARG A 127 -7.54 28.51 -14.97
C ARG A 127 -7.06 27.65 -16.14
N GLY A 128 -6.63 26.42 -15.85
CA GLY A 128 -6.30 25.40 -16.86
C GLY A 128 -7.48 24.87 -17.68
N ARG A 129 -8.74 25.29 -17.41
CA ARG A 129 -9.99 24.75 -17.99
C ARG A 129 -10.05 23.21 -17.98
N ASN A 130 -9.48 22.61 -16.94
CA ASN A 130 -9.35 21.17 -16.76
C ASN A 130 -9.97 20.67 -15.43
N ALA A 131 -10.57 21.56 -14.63
CA ALA A 131 -11.31 21.19 -13.44
C ALA A 131 -12.41 22.21 -13.12
N ILE A 132 -13.49 21.75 -12.49
CA ILE A 132 -14.58 22.58 -12.00
C ILE A 132 -14.89 22.17 -10.56
N THR A 133 -14.64 23.05 -9.61
CA THR A 133 -15.05 22.87 -8.22
C THR A 133 -16.48 23.37 -8.05
N PHE A 134 -17.33 22.54 -7.45
CA PHE A 134 -18.73 22.83 -7.21
C PHE A 134 -19.15 22.44 -5.78
N SER A 135 -20.26 23.01 -5.34
CA SER A 135 -20.90 22.69 -4.07
C SER A 135 -22.40 22.53 -4.21
N GLY A 136 -22.99 21.90 -3.21
CA GLY A 136 -24.42 21.67 -3.12
C GLY A 136 -24.77 20.87 -1.88
N THR A 137 -26.02 20.43 -1.81
CA THR A 137 -26.48 19.43 -0.84
C THR A 137 -26.23 18.02 -1.38
N ALA A 138 -26.15 17.04 -0.48
CA ALA A 138 -26.07 15.63 -0.85
C ALA A 138 -27.24 15.21 -1.76
N GLU A 139 -28.45 15.74 -1.53
CA GLU A 139 -29.61 15.48 -2.40
C GLU A 139 -29.41 16.00 -3.84
N GLN A 140 -28.88 17.21 -4.00
CA GLN A 140 -28.61 17.79 -5.31
C GLN A 140 -27.52 17.02 -6.05
N ALA A 141 -26.44 16.66 -5.35
CA ALA A 141 -25.35 15.88 -5.93
C ALA A 141 -25.80 14.46 -6.31
N ALA A 142 -26.54 13.78 -5.43
CA ALA A 142 -27.08 12.44 -5.66
C ALA A 142 -27.97 12.39 -6.91
N ARG A 143 -28.86 13.37 -7.05
CA ARG A 143 -29.74 13.52 -8.22
C ARG A 143 -28.96 13.81 -9.50
N THR A 144 -27.99 14.70 -9.44
CA THR A 144 -27.17 15.12 -10.59
C THR A 144 -26.35 13.96 -11.13
N LEU A 145 -25.73 13.22 -10.22
CA LEU A 145 -24.79 12.14 -10.51
C LEU A 145 -25.44 10.76 -10.49
N LYS A 146 -26.77 10.66 -10.33
CA LYS A 146 -27.52 9.39 -10.23
C LYS A 146 -26.85 8.37 -9.30
N THR A 147 -26.40 8.85 -8.15
CA THR A 147 -25.77 8.06 -7.08
C THR A 147 -26.47 8.35 -5.75
N GLU A 148 -26.05 7.69 -4.68
CA GLU A 148 -26.47 7.94 -3.31
C GLU A 148 -25.24 8.28 -2.47
N PHE A 149 -25.37 9.12 -1.44
CA PHE A 149 -24.28 9.39 -0.50
C PHE A 149 -24.57 8.71 0.82
N HIS A 150 -23.63 7.91 1.27
CA HIS A 150 -23.77 7.11 2.48
C HIS A 150 -22.70 7.50 3.49
N ARG A 151 -22.97 7.18 4.76
CA ARG A 151 -22.01 7.25 5.85
C ARG A 151 -21.21 5.95 5.89
N TYR A 152 -19.90 6.04 5.97
CA TYR A 152 -19.02 4.89 6.07
C TYR A 152 -18.22 4.98 7.37
N GLN A 153 -18.06 3.87 8.08
CA GLN A 153 -17.20 3.84 9.27
C GLN A 153 -15.93 3.06 8.96
N VAL A 154 -14.81 3.77 8.77
CA VAL A 154 -13.51 3.22 8.37
C VAL A 154 -12.46 3.71 9.36
N ASN A 155 -11.57 2.84 9.81
CA ASN A 155 -10.51 3.12 10.80
C ASN A 155 -11.03 3.82 12.07
N GLY A 156 -12.26 3.50 12.50
CA GLY A 156 -12.91 4.14 13.65
C GLY A 156 -13.40 5.58 13.41
N LYS A 157 -13.18 6.14 12.22
CA LYS A 157 -13.66 7.45 11.79
C LYS A 157 -14.93 7.30 10.94
N MET A 158 -15.82 8.27 11.06
CA MET A 158 -17.00 8.37 10.20
C MET A 158 -16.65 9.21 8.98
N HIS A 159 -16.90 8.64 7.82
CA HIS A 159 -16.69 9.20 6.50
C HIS A 159 -18.04 9.36 5.78
N PHE A 160 -18.08 10.12 4.70
CA PHE A 160 -19.11 10.02 3.68
C PHE A 160 -18.48 9.66 2.35
N ALA A 161 -19.23 8.98 1.48
CA ALA A 161 -18.83 8.73 0.10
C ALA A 161 -20.04 8.46 -0.80
N ALA A 162 -19.83 8.53 -2.11
CA ALA A 162 -20.77 8.01 -3.09
C ALA A 162 -20.86 6.47 -2.97
N ALA A 163 -22.08 5.93 -2.92
CA ALA A 163 -22.37 4.50 -2.74
C ALA A 163 -22.49 3.72 -4.06
N ALA A 164 -22.59 4.43 -5.18
CA ALA A 164 -22.62 3.87 -6.51
C ALA A 164 -21.83 4.76 -7.48
N GLU A 165 -21.45 4.17 -8.62
CA GLU A 165 -20.68 4.88 -9.66
C GLU A 165 -21.44 6.13 -10.12
N PRO A 166 -20.84 7.33 -10.01
CA PRO A 166 -21.47 8.56 -10.47
C PRO A 166 -21.70 8.50 -11.98
N SER A 167 -22.89 8.91 -12.40
CA SER A 167 -23.29 9.01 -13.79
C SER A 167 -23.27 10.46 -14.27
N ILE A 168 -22.82 10.65 -15.50
CA ILE A 168 -22.80 11.94 -16.18
C ILE A 168 -23.59 11.85 -17.50
N PRO A 169 -24.01 12.98 -18.09
CA PRO A 169 -24.57 12.99 -19.44
C PRO A 169 -23.63 12.32 -20.45
N GLU A 170 -24.18 11.48 -21.33
CA GLU A 170 -23.41 10.70 -22.31
C GLU A 170 -22.51 11.58 -23.20
N ALA A 171 -22.97 12.78 -23.55
CA ALA A 171 -22.23 13.78 -24.33
C ALA A 171 -20.92 14.25 -23.66
N LEU A 172 -20.76 14.04 -22.34
CA LEU A 172 -19.60 14.48 -21.56
C LEU A 172 -18.58 13.36 -21.32
N GLY A 173 -18.85 12.11 -21.74
CA GLY A 173 -17.99 10.95 -21.47
C GLY A 173 -16.53 11.08 -21.93
N ASP A 174 -16.33 11.75 -23.07
CA ASP A 174 -15.00 11.93 -23.66
C ASP A 174 -14.18 13.05 -22.99
N VAL A 175 -14.82 13.90 -22.18
CA VAL A 175 -14.18 15.08 -21.57
C VAL A 175 -14.06 15.00 -20.06
N VAL A 176 -14.89 14.21 -19.38
CA VAL A 176 -14.80 14.02 -17.93
C VAL A 176 -13.79 12.91 -17.62
N ALA A 177 -12.83 13.22 -16.76
CA ALA A 177 -11.89 12.24 -16.21
C ALA A 177 -12.47 11.58 -14.97
N GLY A 178 -13.07 12.38 -14.07
CA GLY A 178 -13.63 11.89 -12.82
C GLY A 178 -13.97 12.97 -11.82
N PHE A 179 -13.96 12.62 -10.54
CA PHE A 179 -14.29 13.52 -9.44
C PHE A 179 -13.35 13.32 -8.25
N THR A 180 -13.02 14.41 -7.56
CA THR A 180 -12.51 14.39 -6.18
C THR A 180 -13.54 15.04 -5.24
N GLY A 181 -13.47 14.73 -3.95
CA GLY A 181 -14.36 15.33 -2.93
C GLY A 181 -15.82 14.85 -2.96
N LEU A 182 -16.10 13.73 -3.64
CA LEU A 182 -17.34 12.97 -3.45
C LEU A 182 -17.28 12.03 -2.24
N ASP A 183 -16.14 12.02 -1.56
CA ASP A 183 -15.87 11.37 -0.30
C ASP A 183 -14.90 12.22 0.52
N ASP A 184 -14.70 11.87 1.79
CA ASP A 184 -13.78 12.54 2.72
C ASP A 184 -12.66 11.61 3.24
N PHE A 185 -12.24 10.63 2.43
CA PHE A 185 -11.02 9.88 2.71
C PHE A 185 -9.80 10.74 2.37
N LYS A 186 -8.93 10.99 3.36
CA LYS A 186 -7.79 11.91 3.24
C LYS A 186 -6.46 11.16 3.15
N LEU A 187 -5.47 11.78 2.52
CA LEU A 187 -4.07 11.39 2.67
C LEU A 187 -3.59 11.70 4.10
N GLU A 188 -2.56 11.01 4.55
CA GLU A 188 -1.99 11.23 5.90
C GLU A 188 -0.58 11.80 5.80
N SER A 189 -0.24 12.64 6.78
CA SER A 189 1.12 13.18 6.98
C SER A 189 2.09 12.02 7.26
N ASN A 190 3.27 12.04 6.64
CA ASN A 190 4.28 11.00 6.87
C ASN A 190 5.14 11.29 8.11
N ALA A 191 5.14 12.52 8.64
CA ALA A 191 6.06 12.93 9.69
C ALA A 191 6.08 12.02 10.91
N LEU A 192 7.30 11.64 11.28
CA LEU A 192 7.60 10.84 12.45
C LEU A 192 8.15 11.72 13.55
N ARG A 193 7.69 11.45 14.77
CA ARG A 193 8.00 12.26 15.95
C ARG A 193 8.61 11.41 17.05
N SER A 194 9.83 11.76 17.44
CA SER A 194 10.37 11.33 18.73
C SER A 194 10.00 12.37 19.81
N THR A 195 9.51 11.94 20.97
CA THR A 195 9.03 12.83 22.05
C THR A 195 10.14 13.44 22.90
N LEU A 196 11.40 13.26 22.50
CA LEU A 196 12.55 13.83 23.19
C LEU A 196 12.60 15.35 23.00
N ARG A 197 12.83 16.07 24.10
CA ARG A 197 13.07 17.52 24.14
C ARG A 197 14.56 17.77 24.40
N PRO A 198 15.42 17.81 23.37
CA PRO A 198 16.85 17.96 23.56
C PRO A 198 17.23 19.41 23.86
N GLN A 199 18.30 19.59 24.64
CA GLN A 199 19.02 20.86 24.76
C GLN A 199 20.30 20.78 23.92
N TYR A 200 20.16 20.62 22.59
CA TYR A 200 21.25 20.57 21.60
C TYR A 200 22.33 19.52 21.87
N THR A 201 23.33 19.39 20.99
CA THR A 201 24.45 18.43 21.10
C THR A 201 25.00 18.40 22.51
N VAL A 202 24.55 17.39 23.25
CA VAL A 202 24.79 17.25 24.68
C VAL A 202 26.19 16.67 24.85
N LYS A 203 26.87 17.01 25.95
CA LYS A 203 28.17 16.44 26.32
C LYS A 203 28.14 14.90 26.48
N SER A 204 26.98 14.25 26.32
CA SER A 204 26.77 12.80 26.29
C SER A 204 27.29 12.14 25.01
N GLY A 205 27.42 12.89 23.90
CA GLY A 205 27.87 12.35 22.61
C GLY A 205 26.76 12.09 21.58
N ASP A 206 25.52 12.47 21.85
CA ASP A 206 24.40 12.37 20.90
C ASP A 206 24.39 13.55 19.91
N HIS A 207 24.09 13.29 18.63
CA HIS A 207 24.06 14.29 17.56
C HIS A 207 22.63 14.50 17.02
N TYR A 208 22.34 15.71 16.55
CA TYR A 208 21.06 16.12 15.98
C TYR A 208 21.31 17.04 14.80
N LEU A 209 20.54 16.90 13.73
CA LEU A 209 20.74 17.68 12.52
C LEU A 209 20.20 19.08 12.68
N VAL A 210 21.08 20.04 12.40
CA VAL A 210 20.76 21.46 12.27
C VAL A 210 21.05 21.95 10.85
N PRO A 211 20.57 23.14 10.43
CA PRO A 211 20.72 23.61 9.06
C PRO A 211 22.16 23.58 8.51
N ASP A 212 23.13 24.01 9.31
CA ASP A 212 24.55 24.06 8.90
C ASP A 212 25.25 22.69 8.94
N ASP A 213 24.68 21.70 9.63
CA ASP A 213 25.12 20.30 9.55
C ASP A 213 24.74 19.71 8.20
N LEU A 214 23.47 19.79 7.81
CA LEU A 214 23.04 19.38 6.47
C LEU A 214 23.80 20.12 5.37
N ALA A 215 24.09 21.41 5.57
CA ALA A 215 24.89 22.18 4.63
C ALA A 215 26.32 21.65 4.45
N THR A 216 26.86 21.01 5.49
CA THR A 216 28.17 20.34 5.43
C THR A 216 28.04 18.98 4.79
N ILE A 217 27.09 18.17 5.27
CA ILE A 217 26.92 16.77 4.89
C ILE A 217 26.58 16.66 3.40
N TYR A 218 25.58 17.39 2.92
CA TYR A 218 25.15 17.40 1.51
C TYR A 218 25.82 18.49 0.66
N ASN A 219 26.94 19.04 1.14
CA ASN A 219 27.83 19.94 0.40
C ASN A 219 27.14 21.21 -0.16
N LEU A 220 26.36 21.92 0.65
CA LEU A 220 25.66 23.16 0.26
C LEU A 220 26.51 24.43 0.48
N LYS A 221 27.47 24.39 1.41
CA LYS A 221 28.32 25.55 1.78
C LYS A 221 28.94 26.29 0.57
N PRO A 222 29.50 25.60 -0.46
CA PRO A 222 30.05 26.29 -1.63
C PRO A 222 29.01 27.06 -2.45
N LEU A 223 27.74 26.60 -2.47
CA LEU A 223 26.66 27.29 -3.17
C LEU A 223 26.31 28.59 -2.46
N TYR A 224 26.20 28.58 -1.13
CA TYR A 224 25.96 29.79 -0.34
C TYR A 224 27.09 30.82 -0.50
N GLN A 225 28.34 30.36 -0.53
CA GLN A 225 29.50 31.22 -0.80
C GLN A 225 29.46 31.85 -2.21
N ALA A 226 28.84 31.18 -3.17
CA ALA A 226 28.59 31.68 -4.52
C ALA A 226 27.32 32.56 -4.63
N GLY A 227 26.64 32.85 -3.52
CA GLY A 227 25.39 33.62 -3.49
C GLY A 227 24.17 32.85 -3.98
N ILE A 228 24.25 31.52 -4.04
CA ILE A 228 23.14 30.62 -4.37
C ILE A 228 22.54 30.11 -3.06
N ASP A 229 21.57 30.87 -2.52
CA ASP A 229 20.92 30.66 -1.22
C ASP A 229 19.38 30.58 -1.29
N GLY A 230 18.82 30.56 -2.50
CA GLY A 230 17.37 30.55 -2.76
C GLY A 230 16.78 31.93 -3.02
N THR A 231 17.57 33.00 -2.95
CA THR A 231 17.07 34.36 -3.22
C THR A 231 16.39 34.46 -4.59
N GLY A 232 15.17 35.02 -4.60
CA GLY A 232 14.34 35.17 -5.79
C GLY A 232 13.57 33.91 -6.20
N GLN A 233 13.69 32.82 -5.44
CA GLN A 233 12.91 31.59 -5.62
C GLN A 233 11.67 31.58 -4.72
N LYS A 234 10.71 30.72 -5.07
CA LYS A 234 9.55 30.39 -4.23
C LYS A 234 9.44 28.88 -4.09
N ILE A 235 9.02 28.43 -2.92
CA ILE A 235 8.69 27.03 -2.65
C ILE A 235 7.27 27.02 -2.09
N ALA A 236 6.38 26.24 -2.70
CA ALA A 236 5.07 25.95 -2.15
C ALA A 236 5.19 24.71 -1.25
N ILE A 237 4.72 24.84 -0.02
CA ILE A 237 4.53 23.74 0.94
C ILE A 237 3.03 23.55 1.09
N VAL A 238 2.55 22.30 1.02
CA VAL A 238 1.11 22.00 1.20
C VAL A 238 0.85 21.29 2.52
N GLY A 239 -0.28 21.58 3.16
CA GLY A 239 -0.63 20.93 4.44
C GLY A 239 -2.12 20.99 4.80
N GLU A 240 -2.45 20.43 5.96
CA GLU A 240 -3.84 20.30 6.45
C GLU A 240 -4.12 20.97 7.80
N SER A 241 -3.32 21.95 8.23
CA SER A 241 -3.47 22.61 9.53
C SER A 241 -3.10 24.09 9.49
N ASP A 242 -3.54 24.83 10.51
CA ASP A 242 -2.95 26.13 10.84
C ASP A 242 -1.52 25.97 11.37
N ILE A 243 -0.71 27.05 11.25
CA ILE A 243 0.67 27.12 11.75
C ILE A 243 0.83 28.25 12.78
N ASP A 244 1.76 28.07 13.72
CA ASP A 244 2.20 29.14 14.61
C ASP A 244 3.49 29.80 14.05
N LEU A 245 3.36 31.05 13.57
CA LEU A 245 4.51 31.79 13.06
C LEU A 245 5.60 32.03 14.11
N SER A 246 5.29 31.90 15.40
CA SER A 246 6.28 32.06 16.46
C SER A 246 7.31 30.91 16.47
N ASP A 247 6.90 29.68 16.13
CA ASP A 247 7.78 28.53 15.99
C ASP A 247 8.77 28.73 14.83
N ILE A 248 8.26 29.03 13.63
CA ILE A 248 9.08 29.28 12.44
C ILE A 248 10.12 30.39 12.70
N ARG A 249 9.71 31.47 13.40
CA ARG A 249 10.62 32.57 13.74
C ARG A 249 11.65 32.16 14.79
N ALA A 250 11.26 31.37 15.79
CA ALA A 250 12.15 30.86 16.83
C ALA A 250 13.23 29.93 16.22
N PHE A 251 12.83 29.01 15.35
CA PHE A 251 13.76 28.16 14.60
C PHE A 251 14.77 28.98 13.80
N ARG A 252 14.29 29.96 13.01
CA ARG A 252 15.16 30.81 12.20
C ARG A 252 16.12 31.64 13.06
N GLN A 253 15.63 32.19 14.17
CA GLN A 253 16.46 32.93 15.11
C GLN A 253 17.55 32.06 15.74
N GLN A 254 17.18 30.87 16.19
CA GLN A 254 18.09 29.94 16.84
C GLN A 254 19.27 29.56 15.95
N PHE A 255 19.03 29.39 14.65
CA PHE A 255 20.02 28.96 13.67
C PHE A 255 20.63 30.09 12.85
N ASN A 256 20.46 31.34 13.29
CA ASN A 256 20.96 32.55 12.61
C ASN A 256 20.57 32.61 11.12
N LEU A 257 19.38 32.12 10.77
CA LEU A 257 18.82 32.22 9.43
C LEU A 257 18.25 33.62 9.17
N PRO A 258 18.16 34.08 7.91
CA PRO A 258 17.64 35.41 7.60
C PRO A 258 16.25 35.69 8.19
N ALA A 259 16.10 36.79 8.93
CA ALA A 259 14.81 37.20 9.48
C ALA A 259 13.88 37.82 8.40
N GLY A 260 12.58 37.94 8.71
CA GLY A 260 11.62 38.66 7.87
C GLY A 260 11.12 37.89 6.64
N THR A 261 11.32 36.56 6.62
CA THR A 261 10.88 35.66 5.55
C THR A 261 9.75 34.75 6.03
N ASP A 262 8.80 35.28 6.80
CA ASP A 262 7.64 34.51 7.24
C ASP A 262 6.91 33.88 6.04
N PRO A 263 6.41 32.64 6.16
CA PRO A 263 5.68 31.98 5.09
C PRO A 263 4.43 32.78 4.73
N VAL A 264 4.13 32.88 3.43
CA VAL A 264 2.82 33.38 2.98
C VAL A 264 1.82 32.26 3.11
N GLN A 265 0.81 32.44 3.95
CA GLN A 265 -0.25 31.47 4.16
C GLN A 265 -1.39 31.69 3.16
N ILE A 266 -1.85 30.62 2.52
CA ILE A 266 -2.99 30.60 1.61
C ILE A 266 -3.95 29.49 2.05
N LEU A 267 -5.07 29.87 2.65
CA LEU A 267 -6.16 28.95 2.97
C LEU A 267 -7.00 28.66 1.70
N VAL A 268 -7.24 27.38 1.44
CA VAL A 268 -8.09 26.89 0.35
C VAL A 268 -9.33 26.22 0.94
N GLY A 269 -10.49 26.86 0.79
CA GLY A 269 -11.75 26.33 1.32
C GLY A 269 -11.98 26.68 2.79
N ASP A 270 -12.61 25.77 3.52
CA ASP A 270 -12.90 25.96 4.95
C ASP A 270 -11.63 25.72 5.78
N ASP A 271 -11.48 26.50 6.85
CA ASP A 271 -10.33 26.46 7.75
C ASP A 271 -10.26 25.12 8.54
N PRO A 272 -9.17 24.34 8.43
CA PRO A 272 -9.00 23.11 9.20
C PRO A 272 -8.63 23.34 10.67
N GLY A 273 -8.20 24.54 11.05
CA GLY A 273 -7.66 24.85 12.38
C GLY A 273 -6.37 24.11 12.72
N PHE A 274 -5.92 24.25 13.97
CA PHE A 274 -4.84 23.43 14.52
C PHE A 274 -5.27 21.99 14.74
N ASN A 275 -4.48 21.03 14.24
CA ASN A 275 -4.71 19.60 14.43
C ASN A 275 -3.37 18.85 14.52
N ASN A 276 -3.40 17.51 14.42
CA ASN A 276 -2.20 16.68 14.59
C ASN A 276 -1.19 16.79 13.43
N THR A 277 -1.52 17.45 12.31
CA THR A 277 -0.61 17.69 11.19
C THR A 277 0.15 19.02 11.28
N TRP A 278 -0.08 19.83 12.33
CA TRP A 278 0.66 21.08 12.51
C TRP A 278 2.16 20.83 12.64
N PHE A 279 2.54 19.76 13.34
CA PHE A 279 3.93 19.31 13.43
C PHE A 279 4.59 19.06 12.06
N GLU A 280 3.87 18.48 11.10
CA GLU A 280 4.33 18.29 9.72
C GLU A 280 4.50 19.63 8.99
N ALA A 281 3.54 20.54 9.17
CA ALA A 281 3.60 21.85 8.55
C ALA A 281 4.82 22.65 9.01
N ASP A 282 5.16 22.61 10.30
CA ASP A 282 6.35 23.27 10.83
C ASP A 282 7.63 22.61 10.30
N LEU A 283 7.74 21.27 10.34
CA LEU A 283 8.87 20.53 9.74
C LEU A 283 9.13 20.95 8.29
N ASP A 284 8.10 20.91 7.45
CA ASP A 284 8.22 21.21 6.03
C ASP A 284 8.65 22.66 5.77
N ILE A 285 8.05 23.62 6.48
CA ILE A 285 8.33 25.05 6.31
C ILE A 285 9.74 25.38 6.80
N GLU A 286 10.12 24.87 7.97
CA GLU A 286 11.41 25.13 8.60
C GLU A 286 12.56 24.59 7.75
N TRP A 287 12.48 23.34 7.30
CA TRP A 287 13.58 22.70 6.59
C TRP A 287 13.70 23.11 5.13
N ALA A 288 12.60 23.37 4.42
CA ALA A 288 12.68 23.99 3.10
C ALA A 288 13.31 25.40 3.19
N GLY A 289 12.91 26.18 4.19
CA GLY A 289 13.43 27.53 4.45
C GLY A 289 14.84 27.57 5.06
N ALA A 290 15.31 26.47 5.64
CA ALA A 290 16.67 26.30 6.18
C ALA A 290 17.68 26.03 5.07
N ILE A 291 17.33 25.17 4.12
CA ILE A 291 18.18 24.84 2.98
C ILE A 291 18.20 25.99 1.96
N ALA A 292 17.04 26.53 1.59
CA ALA A 292 16.92 27.68 0.70
C ALA A 292 16.68 28.97 1.52
N ARG A 293 17.71 29.40 2.24
CA ARG A 293 17.69 30.48 3.25
C ARG A 293 17.00 31.78 2.80
N GLY A 294 17.13 32.14 1.53
CA GLY A 294 16.56 33.35 0.91
C GLY A 294 15.30 33.12 0.07
N ALA A 295 14.81 31.87 -0.05
CA ALA A 295 13.59 31.58 -0.79
C ALA A 295 12.34 32.04 -0.02
N LYS A 296 11.30 32.41 -0.77
CA LYS A 296 9.99 32.73 -0.20
C LYS A 296 9.16 31.44 -0.08
N ILE A 297 8.85 31.05 1.15
CA ILE A 297 7.93 29.94 1.41
C ILE A 297 6.49 30.43 1.24
N VAL A 298 5.67 29.63 0.55
CA VAL A 298 4.23 29.82 0.43
C VAL A 298 3.55 28.56 0.98
N TYR A 299 2.92 28.66 2.14
CA TYR A 299 2.18 27.57 2.75
C TYR A 299 0.74 27.58 2.25
N VAL A 300 0.37 26.58 1.46
CA VAL A 300 -0.98 26.41 0.90
C VAL A 300 -1.68 25.29 1.66
N TYR A 301 -2.77 25.57 2.35
CA TYR A 301 -3.39 24.59 3.24
C TYR A 301 -4.89 24.53 3.09
N SER A 302 -5.46 23.39 3.45
CA SER A 302 -6.87 23.06 3.23
C SER A 302 -7.30 21.97 4.21
N ASN A 303 -8.58 21.66 4.26
CA ASN A 303 -9.04 20.41 4.87
C ASN A 303 -8.58 19.15 4.12
N SER A 304 -8.06 19.27 2.90
CA SER A 304 -7.48 18.17 2.11
C SER A 304 -6.20 18.64 1.41
N VAL A 305 -5.09 17.93 1.59
CA VAL A 305 -3.81 18.29 0.96
C VAL A 305 -3.90 18.23 -0.57
N LEU A 306 -4.73 17.35 -1.13
CA LEU A 306 -4.94 17.26 -2.58
C LEU A 306 -5.64 18.51 -3.14
N ASP A 307 -6.54 19.12 -2.36
CA ASP A 307 -7.13 20.42 -2.72
C ASP A 307 -6.09 21.55 -2.70
N ALA A 308 -5.19 21.54 -1.72
CA ALA A 308 -4.10 22.48 -1.62
C ALA A 308 -3.13 22.36 -2.81
N VAL A 309 -2.77 21.13 -3.19
CA VAL A 309 -1.96 20.85 -4.39
C VAL A 309 -2.66 21.33 -5.66
N GLN A 310 -3.93 20.96 -5.84
CA GLN A 310 -4.70 21.39 -7.02
C GLN A 310 -4.75 22.90 -7.14
N TYR A 311 -4.94 23.62 -6.03
CA TYR A 311 -4.89 25.08 -6.00
C TYR A 311 -3.48 25.61 -6.32
N ALA A 312 -2.45 25.06 -5.70
CA ALA A 312 -1.07 25.48 -5.90
C ALA A 312 -0.63 25.37 -7.36
N VAL A 313 -1.02 24.27 -8.03
CA VAL A 313 -0.77 24.05 -9.45
C VAL A 313 -1.60 24.98 -10.33
N ASP A 314 -2.91 25.08 -10.09
CA ASP A 314 -3.79 25.89 -10.95
C ASP A 314 -3.48 27.39 -10.88
N GLU A 315 -3.14 27.89 -9.69
CA GLU A 315 -2.69 29.29 -9.53
C GLU A 315 -1.21 29.50 -9.86
N ASN A 316 -0.47 28.41 -10.15
CA ASN A 316 0.96 28.42 -10.43
C ASN A 316 1.75 29.17 -9.33
N VAL A 317 1.49 28.79 -8.07
CA VAL A 317 1.92 29.52 -6.86
C VAL A 317 3.44 29.62 -6.74
N ALA A 318 4.15 28.52 -7.03
CA ALA A 318 5.59 28.42 -6.94
C ALA A 318 6.15 27.41 -7.98
N PRO A 319 7.40 27.61 -8.45
CA PRO A 319 8.09 26.69 -9.36
C PRO A 319 8.57 25.39 -8.70
N VAL A 320 8.51 25.31 -7.37
CA VAL A 320 8.82 24.12 -6.57
C VAL A 320 7.64 23.87 -5.64
N LEU A 321 7.14 22.65 -5.60
CA LEU A 321 6.04 22.21 -4.75
C LEU A 321 6.51 20.99 -3.95
N SER A 322 6.40 21.05 -2.63
CA SER A 322 6.75 19.95 -1.72
C SER A 322 5.51 19.42 -1.03
N MET A 323 5.37 18.10 -0.94
CA MET A 323 4.28 17.44 -0.22
C MET A 323 4.79 16.23 0.57
N SER A 324 4.57 16.27 1.88
CA SER A 324 4.98 15.25 2.84
C SER A 324 3.80 14.39 3.31
N TYR A 325 2.91 14.03 2.37
CA TYR A 325 1.70 13.25 2.61
C TYR A 325 1.65 12.04 1.68
N GLY A 326 1.10 10.93 2.16
CA GLY A 326 0.99 9.71 1.38
C GLY A 326 -0.11 8.78 1.87
N SER A 327 -0.40 7.76 1.07
CA SER A 327 -1.18 6.60 1.48
C SER A 327 -0.95 5.43 0.52
N CYS A 328 -1.45 4.25 0.88
CA CYS A 328 -1.41 3.05 0.06
C CYS A 328 -1.94 3.29 -1.36
N GLU A 329 -1.10 3.06 -2.37
CA GLU A 329 -1.44 3.27 -3.78
C GLU A 329 -2.73 2.53 -4.21
N ALA A 330 -3.00 1.35 -3.64
CA ALA A 330 -4.18 0.55 -3.97
C ALA A 330 -5.54 1.19 -3.58
N PHE A 331 -5.54 2.27 -2.78
CA PHE A 331 -6.74 2.97 -2.35
C PHE A 331 -6.97 4.32 -3.06
N ASN A 332 -6.13 4.70 -4.02
CA ASN A 332 -6.11 6.05 -4.57
C ASN A 332 -6.67 6.17 -6.00
N GLN A 333 -7.02 7.40 -6.37
CA GLN A 333 -7.62 7.78 -7.65
C GLN A 333 -6.55 8.17 -8.68
N VAL A 334 -6.49 7.43 -9.79
CA VAL A 334 -5.51 7.64 -10.88
C VAL A 334 -5.70 8.97 -11.61
N GLU A 335 -6.88 9.58 -11.50
CA GLU A 335 -7.28 10.81 -12.17
C GLU A 335 -6.46 12.02 -11.69
N PHE A 336 -5.95 11.98 -10.45
CA PHE A 336 -5.12 13.05 -9.90
C PHE A 336 -3.80 13.25 -10.67
N ARG A 337 -3.38 12.26 -11.46
CA ARG A 337 -2.24 12.40 -12.39
C ARG A 337 -2.38 13.59 -13.33
N ALA A 338 -3.60 13.98 -13.74
CA ALA A 338 -3.83 15.14 -14.59
C ALA A 338 -3.33 16.45 -13.95
N VAL A 339 -3.38 16.55 -12.62
CA VAL A 339 -2.87 17.70 -11.86
C VAL A 339 -1.34 17.75 -11.90
N ALA A 340 -0.68 16.61 -11.68
CA ALA A 340 0.77 16.52 -11.78
C ALA A 340 1.28 16.79 -13.21
N GLN A 341 0.55 16.33 -14.23
CA GLN A 341 0.83 16.65 -15.63
C GLN A 341 0.73 18.15 -15.93
N GLN A 342 -0.29 18.84 -15.41
CA GLN A 342 -0.38 20.30 -15.50
C GLN A 342 0.79 20.99 -14.78
N ALA A 343 1.18 20.51 -13.60
CA ALA A 343 2.31 21.06 -12.85
C ALA A 343 3.59 21.04 -13.69
N VAL A 344 3.91 19.88 -14.30
CA VAL A 344 5.08 19.73 -15.18
C VAL A 344 4.97 20.62 -16.41
N ALA A 345 3.79 20.71 -17.06
CA ALA A 345 3.58 21.58 -18.22
C ALA A 345 3.89 23.05 -17.92
N GLN A 346 3.64 23.48 -16.68
CA GLN A 346 3.86 24.83 -16.20
C GLN A 346 5.26 25.07 -15.61
N GLY A 347 6.13 24.05 -15.60
CA GLY A 347 7.49 24.15 -15.09
C GLY A 347 7.61 24.00 -13.57
N ILE A 348 6.55 23.54 -12.90
CA ILE A 348 6.58 23.24 -11.47
C ILE A 348 7.28 21.90 -11.26
N THR A 349 8.32 21.90 -10.43
CA THR A 349 8.93 20.66 -9.92
C THR A 349 8.16 20.23 -8.68
N PHE A 350 7.47 19.10 -8.77
CA PHE A 350 6.65 18.55 -7.70
C PHE A 350 7.40 17.40 -7.00
N LEU A 351 7.66 17.56 -5.71
CA LEU A 351 8.37 16.62 -4.85
C LEU A 351 7.40 16.00 -3.84
N VAL A 352 7.51 14.69 -3.65
CA VAL A 352 6.63 13.92 -2.77
C VAL A 352 7.44 12.94 -1.94
N ALA A 353 7.16 12.88 -0.63
CA ALA A 353 7.73 11.90 0.28
C ALA A 353 7.36 10.46 -0.14
N SER A 354 8.34 9.55 -0.20
CA SER A 354 8.10 8.19 -0.70
C SER A 354 7.34 7.27 0.26
N GLY A 355 7.16 7.69 1.52
CA GLY A 355 6.45 6.97 2.57
C GLY A 355 7.40 6.48 3.67
N ASP A 356 6.84 6.07 4.80
CA ASP A 356 7.60 5.77 6.03
C ASP A 356 7.35 4.35 6.56
N HIS A 357 6.69 3.50 5.77
CA HIS A 357 6.34 2.12 6.14
C HIS A 357 7.08 1.06 5.31
N GLY A 358 8.30 1.36 4.85
CA GLY A 358 9.08 0.45 4.03
C GLY A 358 8.36 0.07 2.73
N ALA A 359 8.46 -1.19 2.34
CA ALA A 359 7.72 -1.75 1.20
C ALA A 359 6.28 -2.18 1.55
N ALA A 360 5.70 -1.62 2.62
CA ALA A 360 4.44 -2.06 3.23
C ALA A 360 3.47 -0.92 3.60
N GLU A 361 3.44 0.17 2.85
CA GLU A 361 2.51 1.31 3.01
C GLU A 361 1.02 0.93 3.28
N CYS A 362 0.49 -0.14 2.71
CA CYS A 362 -0.88 -0.62 2.96
C CYS A 362 -1.06 -1.31 4.32
N ASP A 363 0.02 -1.63 5.03
CA ASP A 363 0.04 -2.12 6.40
C ASP A 363 0.19 -0.98 7.44
N ARG A 364 0.20 0.29 7.02
CA ARG A 364 0.28 1.51 7.88
C ARG A 364 -0.72 1.58 9.04
N TYR A 365 -1.88 0.95 8.90
CA TYR A 365 -2.92 0.92 9.96
C TYR A 365 -3.02 -0.41 10.70
N THR A 366 -2.05 -1.30 10.52
CA THR A 366 -2.05 -2.59 11.23
C THR A 366 -1.91 -2.34 12.73
N GLN A 367 -2.73 -3.04 13.53
CA GLN A 367 -2.65 -2.93 14.99
C GLN A 367 -1.43 -3.66 15.58
N THR A 368 -0.86 -4.56 14.78
CA THR A 368 0.35 -5.31 15.09
C THR A 368 1.44 -4.90 14.10
N PRO A 369 2.65 -4.55 14.55
CA PRO A 369 3.75 -4.09 13.69
C PRO A 369 4.34 -5.20 12.82
N GLN A 370 3.52 -5.71 11.89
CA GLN A 370 3.86 -6.76 10.95
C GLN A 370 3.16 -6.53 9.62
N ALA A 371 3.91 -6.65 8.53
CA ALA A 371 3.32 -6.67 7.20
C ALA A 371 2.53 -7.95 6.93
N SER A 372 1.41 -7.82 6.23
CA SER A 372 0.53 -8.95 5.91
C SER A 372 -0.07 -8.88 4.51
N LYS A 373 0.18 -7.76 3.82
CA LYS A 373 -0.50 -7.38 2.60
C LYS A 373 0.42 -7.41 1.36
N GLY A 374 1.69 -7.76 1.55
CA GLY A 374 2.69 -7.86 0.48
C GLY A 374 3.30 -6.51 0.09
N PHE A 375 4.16 -6.52 -0.93
CA PHE A 375 4.80 -5.30 -1.41
C PHE A 375 3.79 -4.29 -1.96
N ASN A 376 3.91 -3.05 -1.51
CA ASN A 376 3.09 -1.95 -1.97
C ASN A 376 3.81 -0.61 -1.76
N ALA A 377 3.43 0.40 -2.55
CA ALA A 377 4.09 1.70 -2.63
C ALA A 377 3.14 2.84 -2.23
N SER A 378 3.72 4.01 -1.94
CA SER A 378 2.97 5.20 -1.54
C SER A 378 2.51 6.04 -2.73
N PHE A 379 1.25 6.43 -2.72
CA PHE A 379 0.67 7.42 -3.62
C PHE A 379 0.56 8.78 -2.89
N PRO A 380 0.86 9.91 -3.56
CA PRO A 380 1.13 10.08 -4.98
C PRO A 380 2.60 10.02 -5.39
N ALA A 381 3.50 9.53 -4.53
CA ALA A 381 4.92 9.37 -4.89
C ALA A 381 5.11 8.48 -6.14
N THR A 382 4.19 7.53 -6.36
CA THR A 382 4.17 6.66 -7.56
C THR A 382 3.83 7.38 -8.87
N LEU A 383 3.38 8.64 -8.87
CA LEU A 383 3.15 9.39 -10.10
C LEU A 383 4.46 9.58 -10.89
N PRO A 384 4.50 9.27 -12.20
CA PRO A 384 5.70 9.50 -13.03
C PRO A 384 6.08 10.97 -13.21
N GLU A 385 5.16 11.90 -12.92
CA GLU A 385 5.36 13.33 -13.07
C GLU A 385 6.02 13.99 -11.83
N VAL A 386 6.17 13.28 -10.72
CA VAL A 386 6.76 13.80 -9.47
C VAL A 386 8.13 13.20 -9.20
N THR A 387 8.96 13.90 -8.43
CA THR A 387 10.18 13.35 -7.84
C THR A 387 9.86 12.78 -6.46
N ALA A 388 9.91 11.45 -6.33
CA ALA A 388 9.74 10.76 -5.06
C ALA A 388 11.05 10.84 -4.25
N VAL A 389 10.97 11.31 -3.01
CA VAL A 389 12.12 11.49 -2.12
C VAL A 389 12.05 10.48 -0.97
N GLY A 390 13.04 9.61 -0.90
CA GLY A 390 13.20 8.58 0.11
C GLY A 390 14.10 8.98 1.27
N GLY A 391 14.46 7.98 2.08
CA GLY A 391 15.14 8.13 3.36
C GLY A 391 16.40 7.28 3.50
N THR A 392 17.43 7.86 4.10
CA THR A 392 18.68 7.21 4.51
C THR A 392 18.94 7.40 6.01
N THR A 393 19.88 6.63 6.53
CA THR A 393 20.42 6.79 7.89
C THR A 393 21.93 6.91 7.81
N PHE A 394 22.53 7.79 8.63
CA PHE A 394 23.98 7.90 8.69
C PHE A 394 24.63 6.64 9.28
N ASN A 395 25.83 6.35 8.82
CA ASN A 395 26.64 5.20 9.19
C ASN A 395 28.10 5.63 9.37
N GLU A 396 28.40 6.17 10.54
CA GLU A 396 29.72 6.69 10.91
C GLU A 396 30.79 5.60 11.01
N GLY A 397 30.39 4.37 11.36
CA GLY A 397 31.34 3.32 11.70
C GLY A 397 32.34 3.77 12.78
N SER A 398 33.61 3.91 12.40
CA SER A 398 34.69 4.41 13.28
C SER A 398 35.26 5.77 12.87
N GLY A 399 34.63 6.44 11.89
CA GLY A 399 35.06 7.75 11.41
C GLY A 399 34.74 8.88 12.39
N ARG A 400 35.42 10.02 12.22
CA ARG A 400 35.16 11.24 12.98
C ARG A 400 34.43 12.25 12.10
N TYR A 401 33.12 12.27 12.21
CA TYR A 401 32.23 13.12 11.41
C TYR A 401 31.72 14.35 12.16
N TRP A 402 31.78 14.32 13.49
CA TRP A 402 31.25 15.36 14.35
C TRP A 402 32.37 16.04 15.16
N ALA A 403 32.22 17.34 15.37
CA ALA A 403 33.05 18.14 16.26
C ALA A 403 32.69 17.85 17.72
N SER A 404 33.61 18.14 18.64
CA SER A 404 33.38 17.96 20.09
C SER A 404 32.47 19.02 20.71
N GLY A 405 31.97 19.96 19.91
CA GLY A 405 31.10 21.05 20.33
C GLY A 405 30.58 21.80 19.11
N ASN A 406 29.52 22.58 19.32
CA ASN A 406 28.80 23.27 18.26
C ASN A 406 29.45 24.61 17.93
N ASP A 407 29.32 25.03 16.67
CA ASP A 407 29.65 26.38 16.22
C ASP A 407 28.57 27.40 16.59
N ALA A 408 28.72 28.65 16.11
CA ALA A 408 27.79 29.74 16.42
C ALA A 408 26.38 29.52 15.84
N ASN A 409 26.21 28.63 14.87
CA ASN A 409 24.94 28.25 14.25
C ASN A 409 24.42 26.91 14.79
N GLY A 410 25.04 26.36 15.84
CA GLY A 410 24.64 25.10 16.45
C GLY A 410 25.17 23.85 15.72
N ALA A 411 25.93 24.00 14.65
CA ALA A 411 26.41 22.88 13.83
C ALA A 411 27.69 22.26 14.37
N SER A 412 27.87 20.96 14.12
CA SER A 412 29.04 20.19 14.50
C SER A 412 29.55 19.21 13.43
N ALA A 413 28.84 19.01 12.32
CA ALA A 413 29.28 18.16 11.22
C ALA A 413 30.57 18.69 10.56
N LEU A 414 31.49 17.80 10.27
CA LEU A 414 32.82 18.09 9.73
C LEU A 414 32.93 17.80 8.22
N SER A 415 32.14 16.84 7.74
CA SER A 415 32.15 16.38 6.34
C SER A 415 30.85 15.65 6.00
N TYR A 416 30.75 15.17 4.75
CA TYR A 416 29.82 14.10 4.39
C TYR A 416 30.00 12.89 5.33
N ILE A 417 28.90 12.27 5.69
CA ILE A 417 28.82 11.06 6.52
C ILE A 417 28.30 9.93 5.62
N PRO A 418 28.94 8.75 5.58
CA PRO A 418 28.40 7.61 4.83
C PRO A 418 26.99 7.27 5.29
N GLU A 419 26.19 6.72 4.38
CA GLU A 419 24.77 6.47 4.60
C GLU A 419 24.42 5.01 4.25
N VAL A 420 23.39 4.50 4.88
CA VAL A 420 22.70 3.24 4.58
C VAL A 420 21.21 3.51 4.41
N ALA A 421 20.46 2.54 3.86
CA ALA A 421 19.01 2.64 3.82
C ALA A 421 18.41 2.84 5.21
N TRP A 422 17.41 3.71 5.31
CA TRP A 422 16.73 4.00 6.57
C TRP A 422 15.73 2.91 6.95
N ASN A 423 15.91 2.34 8.15
CA ASN A 423 14.99 1.39 8.76
C ASN A 423 15.20 1.34 10.29
N ASP A 424 14.32 2.03 11.02
CA ASP A 424 14.33 2.10 12.48
C ASP A 424 13.40 1.05 13.12
N THR A 425 12.83 0.14 12.31
CA THR A 425 11.84 -0.85 12.75
C THR A 425 12.31 -1.68 13.96
N ALA A 426 13.58 -2.11 13.94
CA ALA A 426 14.14 -2.88 15.04
C ALA A 426 14.42 -2.03 16.31
N SER A 427 14.63 -0.73 16.15
CA SER A 427 14.94 0.21 17.23
C SER A 427 13.71 0.65 18.00
N ILE A 428 12.56 0.77 17.33
CA ILE A 428 11.32 1.29 17.93
C ILE A 428 10.25 0.20 18.18
N GLY A 429 10.31 -0.93 17.47
CA GLY A 429 9.31 -2.00 17.59
C GLY A 429 8.05 -1.82 16.77
N ASP A 430 8.07 -0.90 15.81
CA ASP A 430 7.00 -0.59 14.87
C ASP A 430 7.56 -0.47 13.45
N VAL A 431 6.72 -0.48 12.42
CA VAL A 431 7.15 -0.40 11.03
C VAL A 431 7.53 1.04 10.70
N GLU A 432 8.84 1.31 10.66
CA GLU A 432 9.41 2.63 10.34
C GLU A 432 10.64 2.47 9.45
N ALA A 433 10.48 2.75 8.17
CA ALA A 433 11.53 2.60 7.16
C ALA A 433 11.20 3.38 5.89
N THR A 434 12.21 3.72 5.09
CA THR A 434 12.00 4.44 3.82
C THR A 434 11.04 3.71 2.88
N GLY A 435 10.04 4.44 2.38
CA GLY A 435 9.08 3.96 1.41
C GLY A 435 9.75 3.68 0.07
N GLY A 436 9.41 2.55 -0.54
CA GLY A 436 10.06 2.11 -1.76
C GLY A 436 9.37 0.91 -2.41
N GLY A 437 9.41 0.82 -3.73
CA GLY A 437 8.77 -0.27 -4.47
C GLY A 437 8.30 0.10 -5.88
N ALA A 438 7.75 -0.90 -6.56
CA ALA A 438 7.17 -0.77 -7.90
C ALA A 438 5.69 -0.40 -7.80
N SER A 439 5.27 0.59 -8.59
CA SER A 439 3.87 1.02 -8.71
C SER A 439 3.00 -0.10 -9.29
N ILE A 440 1.79 -0.24 -8.76
CA ILE A 440 0.75 -1.12 -9.30
C ILE A 440 -0.17 -0.40 -10.31
N LEU A 441 -0.08 0.93 -10.40
CA LEU A 441 -0.96 1.77 -11.24
C LEU A 441 -0.26 2.37 -12.45
N PHE A 442 1.04 2.69 -12.35
CA PHE A 442 1.76 3.45 -13.37
C PHE A 442 2.90 2.64 -13.98
N GLY A 443 2.90 2.59 -15.32
CA GLY A 443 3.96 1.94 -16.09
C GLY A 443 5.29 2.71 -16.01
N LYS A 444 6.39 2.01 -16.28
CA LYS A 444 7.74 2.59 -16.21
C LYS A 444 7.87 3.77 -17.19
N PRO A 445 8.23 4.98 -16.69
CA PRO A 445 8.46 6.11 -17.57
C PRO A 445 9.73 5.91 -18.38
N TYR A 446 9.77 6.49 -19.59
CA TYR A 446 10.88 6.30 -20.54
C TYR A 446 12.26 6.67 -19.97
N TRP A 447 12.28 7.62 -19.03
CA TRP A 447 13.50 8.15 -18.45
C TRP A 447 14.04 7.33 -17.26
N GLN A 448 13.22 6.43 -16.67
CA GLN A 448 13.64 5.60 -15.56
C GLN A 448 14.42 4.40 -16.09
N VAL A 449 15.67 4.67 -16.43
CA VAL A 449 16.62 3.72 -17.00
C VAL A 449 18.00 3.97 -16.40
N GLY A 450 18.83 2.93 -16.34
CA GLY A 450 20.18 3.04 -15.80
C GLY A 450 20.59 1.77 -15.07
N SER A 451 21.78 1.79 -14.49
CA SER A 451 22.27 0.69 -13.65
C SER A 451 21.35 0.51 -12.44
N GLY A 452 21.00 -0.73 -12.12
CA GLY A 452 20.17 -1.09 -10.96
C GLY A 452 18.64 -0.98 -11.17
N VAL A 453 18.17 -0.20 -12.15
CA VAL A 453 16.74 -0.05 -12.43
C VAL A 453 16.11 -1.38 -12.86
N PRO A 454 15.11 -1.92 -12.14
CA PRO A 454 14.40 -3.14 -12.52
C PRO A 454 13.72 -3.04 -13.89
N ASN A 455 13.72 -4.11 -14.67
CA ASN A 455 12.96 -4.20 -15.93
C ASN A 455 11.59 -4.87 -15.72
N ASP A 456 10.80 -4.33 -14.80
CA ASP A 456 9.48 -4.83 -14.38
C ASP A 456 8.30 -4.12 -15.04
N LYS A 457 8.58 -3.07 -15.82
CA LYS A 457 7.61 -2.22 -16.53
C LYS A 457 6.72 -1.37 -15.62
N ALA A 458 7.07 -1.21 -14.35
CA ALA A 458 6.39 -0.33 -13.40
C ALA A 458 7.21 0.95 -13.11
N ARG A 459 6.55 2.02 -12.67
CA ARG A 459 7.24 3.17 -12.06
C ARG A 459 7.78 2.75 -10.71
N ASP A 460 9.08 2.89 -10.51
CA ASP A 460 9.76 2.49 -9.28
C ASP A 460 10.04 3.71 -8.38
N ILE A 461 9.79 3.65 -7.07
CA ILE A 461 10.15 4.71 -6.09
C ILE A 461 11.18 4.20 -5.05
N PRO A 462 11.94 5.10 -4.40
CA PRO A 462 12.05 6.56 -4.63
C PRO A 462 12.98 6.93 -5.81
N ASP A 463 13.01 8.20 -6.22
CA ASP A 463 13.94 8.68 -7.26
C ASP A 463 15.30 9.09 -6.65
N VAL A 464 15.29 9.75 -5.49
CA VAL A 464 16.47 10.18 -4.70
C VAL A 464 16.16 10.05 -3.21
N SER A 465 17.16 10.16 -2.33
CA SER A 465 16.94 10.13 -0.87
C SER A 465 17.77 11.18 -0.12
N LEU A 466 17.40 11.51 1.11
CA LEU A 466 18.26 12.18 2.10
C LEU A 466 18.02 11.52 3.47
N SER A 467 18.77 11.93 4.50
CA SER A 467 18.61 11.39 5.85
C SER A 467 17.17 11.54 6.33
N ALA A 468 16.66 10.51 7.01
CA ALA A 468 15.27 10.41 7.45
C ALA A 468 15.11 9.71 8.81
N SER A 469 16.18 9.26 9.46
CA SER A 469 16.04 8.56 10.75
C SER A 469 15.58 9.49 11.87
N ALA A 470 14.55 9.06 12.61
CA ALA A 470 14.12 9.74 13.84
C ALA A 470 14.95 9.30 15.06
N GLU A 471 15.63 8.15 14.97
CA GLU A 471 16.38 7.52 16.05
C GLU A 471 17.90 7.73 15.95
N HIS A 472 18.42 8.06 14.77
CA HIS A 472 19.84 8.27 14.53
C HIS A 472 20.09 9.57 13.77
N ASP A 473 20.58 10.57 14.52
CA ASP A 473 20.78 11.95 14.09
C ASP A 473 19.53 12.62 13.50
N PRO A 474 18.42 12.70 14.26
CA PRO A 474 17.17 13.30 13.78
C PRO A 474 17.29 14.80 13.51
N TYR A 475 16.38 15.30 12.68
CA TYR A 475 16.21 16.73 12.40
C TYR A 475 15.61 17.45 13.59
N LEU A 476 16.16 18.60 13.91
CA LEU A 476 15.63 19.47 14.96
C LEU A 476 14.61 20.45 14.35
N ILE A 477 13.46 20.63 15.01
CA ILE A 477 12.43 21.64 14.64
C ILE A 477 12.00 22.46 15.85
N SER A 478 11.48 23.67 15.63
CA SER A 478 10.71 24.40 16.66
C SER A 478 9.23 24.02 16.56
N TYR A 479 8.61 23.71 17.69
CA TYR A 479 7.20 23.34 17.75
C TYR A 479 6.66 23.59 19.17
N PHE A 480 5.51 24.26 19.30
CA PHE A 480 4.93 24.66 20.59
C PHE A 480 5.88 25.50 21.46
N GLY A 481 6.74 26.30 20.86
CA GLY A 481 7.73 27.14 21.55
C GLY A 481 8.90 26.38 22.17
N ASP A 482 9.07 25.09 21.87
CA ASP A 482 10.17 24.21 22.30
C ASP A 482 10.81 23.50 21.09
N PHE A 483 11.97 22.86 21.28
CA PHE A 483 12.61 22.05 20.23
C PHE A 483 12.23 20.57 20.31
N TYR A 484 11.97 19.98 19.15
CA TYR A 484 11.61 18.56 18.97
C TYR A 484 12.49 17.90 17.92
N LEU A 485 12.53 16.56 17.96
CA LEU A 485 13.27 15.71 17.04
C LEU A 485 12.32 14.98 16.08
N VAL A 486 12.68 15.01 14.80
CA VAL A 486 11.84 14.51 13.72
C VAL A 486 12.67 13.73 12.70
N GLY A 487 12.01 12.82 12.02
CA GLY A 487 12.57 12.06 10.90
C GLY A 487 11.53 11.89 9.81
N GLY A 488 11.54 10.75 9.15
CA GLY A 488 10.66 10.44 8.04
C GLY A 488 11.15 10.97 6.70
N THR A 489 10.60 10.40 5.64
CA THR A 489 10.71 10.98 4.29
C THR A 489 10.07 12.37 4.21
N SER A 490 9.24 12.72 5.20
CA SER A 490 8.79 14.08 5.50
C SER A 490 9.91 15.06 5.80
N ALA A 491 11.06 14.64 6.36
CA ALA A 491 12.18 15.54 6.56
C ALA A 491 13.05 15.69 5.30
N SER A 492 13.26 14.58 4.57
CA SER A 492 14.08 14.58 3.35
C SER A 492 13.46 15.36 2.19
N THR A 493 12.14 15.29 2.04
CA THR A 493 11.40 15.94 0.94
C THR A 493 11.50 17.48 0.92
N PRO A 494 11.15 18.22 1.98
CA PRO A 494 11.29 19.68 2.02
C PRO A 494 12.76 20.13 1.99
N ALA A 495 13.67 19.35 2.58
CA ALA A 495 15.10 19.62 2.47
C ALA A 495 15.57 19.55 1.01
N PHE A 496 15.17 18.51 0.26
CA PHE A 496 15.47 18.38 -1.16
C PHE A 496 14.73 19.44 -2.02
N ALA A 497 13.52 19.85 -1.64
CA ALA A 497 12.82 20.98 -2.27
C ALA A 497 13.62 22.29 -2.16
N GLY A 498 14.28 22.51 -1.01
CA GLY A 498 15.25 23.58 -0.84
C GLY A 498 16.43 23.48 -1.81
N ILE A 499 17.01 22.29 -1.99
CA ILE A 499 18.08 22.04 -2.97
C ILE A 499 17.60 22.34 -4.40
N VAL A 500 16.38 21.97 -4.76
CA VAL A 500 15.80 22.29 -6.08
C VAL A 500 15.60 23.79 -6.27
N ALA A 501 15.27 24.54 -5.22
CA ALA A 501 15.25 26.01 -5.30
C ALA A 501 16.65 26.58 -5.57
N LEU A 502 17.69 26.08 -4.90
CA LEU A 502 19.09 26.46 -5.19
C LEU A 502 19.47 26.12 -6.64
N LEU A 503 19.04 24.96 -7.13
CA LEU A 503 19.23 24.55 -8.52
C LEU A 503 18.60 25.56 -9.48
N ASN A 504 17.33 25.92 -9.28
CA ASN A 504 16.62 26.90 -10.11
C ASN A 504 17.36 28.25 -10.14
N GLN A 505 17.80 28.74 -8.98
CA GLN A 505 18.57 29.99 -8.90
C GLN A 505 19.89 29.90 -9.68
N ASN A 506 20.62 28.79 -9.58
CA ASN A 506 21.87 28.59 -10.30
C ASN A 506 21.68 28.54 -11.81
N GLN A 507 20.66 27.80 -12.29
CA GLN A 507 20.34 27.70 -13.71
C GLN A 507 19.92 29.07 -14.29
N LEU A 508 19.17 29.86 -13.52
CA LEU A 508 18.86 31.26 -13.86
C LEU A 508 20.11 32.13 -13.96
N SER A 509 21.02 32.05 -12.98
CA SER A 509 22.25 32.86 -13.00
C SER A 509 23.17 32.50 -14.17
N LYS A 510 23.11 31.26 -14.66
CA LYS A 510 23.82 30.79 -15.85
C LYS A 510 23.10 31.09 -17.16
N GLY A 511 21.86 31.57 -17.11
CA GLY A 511 21.02 31.82 -18.28
C GLY A 511 20.55 30.57 -19.01
N THR A 512 20.63 29.38 -18.39
CA THR A 512 20.17 28.11 -18.98
C THR A 512 18.65 27.93 -18.90
N ILE A 513 18.00 28.73 -18.04
CA ILE A 513 16.55 28.94 -18.01
C ILE A 513 16.28 30.44 -17.91
N SER A 514 15.14 30.89 -18.41
CA SER A 514 14.74 32.31 -18.42
C SER A 514 13.80 32.69 -17.29
N LYS A 515 13.20 31.69 -16.61
CA LYS A 515 12.30 31.84 -15.47
C LYS A 515 12.54 30.70 -14.47
N PRO A 516 12.29 30.91 -13.17
CA PRO A 516 12.32 29.84 -12.17
C PRO A 516 11.42 28.67 -12.56
N GLY A 517 11.92 27.43 -12.36
CA GLY A 517 11.19 26.20 -12.63
C GLY A 517 11.86 25.33 -13.70
N LEU A 518 11.79 24.01 -13.49
CA LEU A 518 12.35 22.99 -14.37
C LEU A 518 11.33 21.93 -14.81
N GLY A 519 10.11 21.97 -14.26
CA GLY A 519 9.12 20.91 -14.46
C GLY A 519 9.60 19.59 -13.84
N ASN A 520 9.41 18.49 -14.56
CA ASN A 520 9.86 17.17 -14.14
C ASN A 520 11.38 17.07 -14.26
N ILE A 521 12.07 16.95 -13.12
CA ILE A 521 13.53 16.88 -13.07
C ILE A 521 14.09 15.46 -13.21
N ASN A 522 13.25 14.43 -13.10
CA ASN A 522 13.67 13.03 -13.07
C ASN A 522 14.48 12.62 -14.31
N PRO A 523 14.13 12.99 -15.56
CA PRO A 523 14.95 12.65 -16.72
C PRO A 523 16.41 13.09 -16.59
N ASN A 524 16.63 14.26 -15.99
CA ASN A 524 17.97 14.80 -15.85
C ASN A 524 18.73 14.17 -14.67
N LEU A 525 18.03 13.79 -13.59
CA LEU A 525 18.59 13.04 -12.47
C LEU A 525 19.12 11.68 -12.94
N TYR A 526 18.31 10.90 -13.65
CA TYR A 526 18.70 9.58 -14.16
C TYR A 526 19.81 9.66 -15.21
N ARG A 527 19.81 10.69 -16.06
CA ARG A 527 20.94 10.96 -16.97
C ARG A 527 22.22 11.29 -16.19
N GLN A 528 22.13 12.07 -15.11
CA GLN A 528 23.30 12.45 -14.31
C GLN A 528 23.87 11.28 -13.51
N ALA A 529 23.01 10.40 -13.00
CA ALA A 529 23.45 9.16 -12.34
C ALA A 529 24.25 8.27 -13.31
N GLN A 530 23.80 8.16 -14.56
CA GLN A 530 24.55 7.47 -15.62
C GLN A 530 25.89 8.15 -15.95
N ALA A 531 26.03 9.45 -15.68
CA ALA A 531 27.29 10.16 -15.85
C ALA A 531 28.37 9.76 -14.84
N GLY A 532 27.96 9.30 -13.65
CA GLY A 532 28.88 8.93 -12.58
C GLY A 532 29.82 10.08 -12.20
N ASP A 533 29.30 11.32 -12.22
CA ASP A 533 30.04 12.55 -11.95
C ASP A 533 30.16 12.88 -10.44
N GLY A 534 29.67 11.96 -9.60
CA GLY A 534 29.67 12.09 -8.14
C GLY A 534 28.58 12.98 -7.59
N SER A 535 27.55 13.32 -8.38
CA SER A 535 26.37 14.08 -7.91
C SER A 535 25.49 13.30 -6.94
N PHE A 536 25.61 11.97 -6.95
CA PHE A 536 24.91 11.08 -6.04
C PHE A 536 25.90 10.27 -5.22
N HIS A 537 25.54 10.06 -3.96
CA HIS A 537 26.14 9.07 -3.09
C HIS A 537 25.30 7.79 -3.17
N ASP A 538 25.84 6.79 -3.87
CA ASP A 538 25.19 5.49 -4.06
C ASP A 538 25.11 4.72 -2.74
N ILE A 539 23.89 4.46 -2.27
CA ILE A 539 23.64 3.78 -1.00
C ILE A 539 23.53 2.29 -1.26
N THR A 540 24.57 1.55 -0.93
CA THR A 540 24.68 0.13 -1.28
C THR A 540 24.43 -0.83 -0.11
N GLY A 541 24.15 -0.29 1.07
CA GLY A 541 23.97 -1.04 2.31
C GLY A 541 22.68 -0.67 3.04
N GLY A 542 22.19 -1.58 3.87
CA GLY A 542 20.91 -1.45 4.57
C GLY A 542 19.74 -2.08 3.80
N ASP A 543 18.58 -2.10 4.43
CA ASP A 543 17.36 -2.70 3.90
C ASP A 543 16.11 -2.12 4.57
N THR A 544 14.94 -2.39 4.00
CA THR A 544 13.61 -2.08 4.58
C THR A 544 12.95 -3.35 5.12
N MET A 545 13.73 -4.30 5.62
CA MET A 545 13.19 -5.55 6.16
C MET A 545 12.42 -5.29 7.45
N ILE A 546 11.14 -5.65 7.42
CA ILE A 546 10.22 -5.54 8.54
C ILE A 546 9.62 -6.92 8.85
N PRO A 547 9.16 -7.16 10.09
CA PRO A 547 8.42 -8.38 10.42
C PRO A 547 7.20 -8.56 9.53
N CYS A 548 6.87 -9.80 9.15
CA CYS A 548 5.66 -10.11 8.41
C CYS A 548 4.93 -11.33 8.95
N VAL A 549 3.63 -11.39 8.69
CA VAL A 549 2.77 -12.52 9.04
C VAL A 549 3.16 -13.72 8.20
N GLN A 550 3.45 -14.85 8.84
CA GLN A 550 3.85 -16.06 8.15
C GLN A 550 2.77 -16.51 7.14
N GLY A 551 3.18 -16.82 5.91
CA GLY A 551 2.27 -17.23 4.83
C GLY A 551 1.56 -16.08 4.12
N SER A 552 1.80 -14.83 4.53
CA SER A 552 1.39 -13.66 3.76
C SER A 552 2.24 -13.47 2.49
N PRO A 553 1.75 -12.72 1.49
CA PRO A 553 2.51 -12.45 0.27
C PRO A 553 3.89 -11.84 0.55
N ASN A 554 4.91 -12.26 -0.20
CA ASN A 554 6.30 -11.78 -0.10
C ASN A 554 6.99 -12.03 1.25
N CYS A 555 6.33 -12.64 2.23
CA CYS A 555 6.91 -12.93 3.53
C CYS A 555 7.88 -14.12 3.45
N VAL A 556 9.16 -13.87 3.67
CA VAL A 556 10.22 -14.87 3.62
C VAL A 556 10.90 -14.93 4.98
N ASN A 557 10.86 -16.10 5.62
CA ASN A 557 11.42 -16.36 6.95
C ASN A 557 10.92 -15.39 8.04
N GLY A 558 9.69 -14.89 7.91
CA GLY A 558 9.09 -13.95 8.86
C GLY A 558 9.51 -12.50 8.65
N GLN A 559 10.20 -12.19 7.54
CA GLN A 559 10.54 -10.83 7.14
C GLN A 559 10.08 -10.53 5.71
N MET A 560 9.74 -9.27 5.46
CA MET A 560 9.41 -8.73 4.14
C MET A 560 10.11 -7.39 4.00
N GLY A 561 10.68 -7.11 2.83
CA GLY A 561 11.34 -5.83 2.57
C GLY A 561 12.24 -5.88 1.35
N LEU A 562 12.87 -4.76 1.08
CA LEU A 562 13.77 -4.54 -0.06
C LEU A 562 15.18 -4.27 0.47
N ARG A 563 16.21 -4.50 -0.35
CA ARG A 563 17.61 -4.26 0.02
C ARG A 563 18.22 -3.21 -0.89
N ALA A 564 19.02 -2.32 -0.32
CA ALA A 564 19.82 -1.37 -1.08
C ALA A 564 20.91 -2.09 -1.89
N GLY A 565 21.35 -1.50 -2.98
CA GLY A 565 22.26 -2.14 -3.94
C GLY A 565 23.09 -1.14 -4.73
N THR A 566 23.90 -1.62 -5.67
CA THR A 566 24.70 -0.72 -6.52
C THR A 566 23.83 -0.08 -7.61
N GLY A 567 23.95 1.25 -7.75
CA GLY A 567 23.20 2.02 -8.74
C GLY A 567 21.82 2.40 -8.22
N TYR A 568 20.82 2.41 -9.11
CA TYR A 568 19.45 2.59 -8.65
C TYR A 568 18.98 1.37 -7.84
N ASP A 569 18.29 1.59 -6.73
CA ASP A 569 17.54 0.54 -6.04
C ASP A 569 16.15 1.01 -5.59
N LEU A 570 15.29 0.04 -5.26
CA LEU A 570 13.91 0.29 -4.81
C LEU A 570 13.82 0.78 -3.35
N VAL A 571 14.93 1.17 -2.73
CA VAL A 571 15.00 1.59 -1.33
C VAL A 571 15.38 3.05 -1.21
N THR A 572 16.46 3.45 -1.89
CA THR A 572 17.05 4.79 -1.82
C THR A 572 17.10 5.50 -3.18
N GLY A 573 16.63 4.84 -4.25
CA GLY A 573 16.60 5.40 -5.58
C GLY A 573 18.00 5.54 -6.15
N LEU A 574 18.34 6.72 -6.67
CA LEU A 574 19.71 7.06 -7.11
C LEU A 574 20.68 7.33 -5.95
N GLY A 575 20.21 7.25 -4.69
CA GLY A 575 20.95 7.58 -3.49
C GLY A 575 20.78 9.03 -3.05
N SER A 576 21.63 9.47 -2.10
CA SER A 576 21.64 10.85 -1.61
C SER A 576 22.46 11.77 -2.51
N VAL A 577 22.38 13.09 -2.32
CA VAL A 577 22.98 14.05 -3.27
C VAL A 577 24.17 14.82 -2.69
N ASP A 578 25.20 15.00 -3.52
CA ASP A 578 26.16 16.10 -3.35
C ASP A 578 25.56 17.33 -4.05
N ALA A 579 24.91 18.21 -3.30
CA ALA A 579 24.11 19.29 -3.86
C ALA A 579 24.92 20.22 -4.76
N ASN A 580 26.16 20.54 -4.36
CA ASN A 580 27.02 21.42 -5.16
C ASN A 580 27.44 20.77 -6.48
N LYS A 581 27.75 19.48 -6.51
CA LYS A 581 28.03 18.77 -7.78
C LYS A 581 26.77 18.63 -8.62
N LEU A 582 25.66 18.19 -8.02
CA LEU A 582 24.36 18.05 -8.68
C LEU A 582 24.00 19.32 -9.46
N ILE A 583 24.05 20.46 -8.76
CA ILE A 583 23.65 21.76 -9.30
C ILE A 583 24.64 22.26 -10.36
N ASN A 584 25.94 22.12 -10.13
CA ASN A 584 26.92 22.61 -11.08
C ASN A 584 27.02 21.77 -12.34
N ASN A 585 26.74 20.46 -12.25
CA ASN A 585 26.79 19.53 -13.36
C ASN A 585 25.47 19.37 -14.12
N TRP A 586 24.39 20.02 -13.66
CA TRP A 586 23.04 19.91 -14.22
C TRP A 586 22.99 20.00 -15.76
N SER A 587 23.82 20.87 -16.35
CA SER A 587 23.88 21.16 -17.79
C SER A 587 25.25 20.88 -18.43
N ASN A 588 26.10 20.03 -17.82
CA ASN A 588 27.49 19.81 -18.27
C ASN A 588 27.68 18.74 -19.36
N GLY A 589 26.63 17.99 -19.76
CA GLY A 589 26.76 16.97 -20.80
C GLY A 589 26.97 17.57 -22.20
N THR A 590 27.64 16.81 -23.08
CA THR A 590 27.86 17.23 -24.47
C THR A 590 26.59 17.03 -25.28
N ALA A 591 26.23 17.96 -26.17
CA ALA A 591 25.06 17.81 -27.02
C ALA A 591 25.18 16.57 -27.94
N SER A 592 24.11 15.79 -28.05
CA SER A 592 23.96 14.70 -29.01
C SER A 592 22.84 15.02 -30.00
N SER A 593 22.75 14.24 -31.08
CA SER A 593 21.62 14.28 -32.02
C SER A 593 21.10 12.87 -32.27
N LEU A 594 19.78 12.73 -32.40
CA LEU A 594 19.14 11.46 -32.74
C LEU A 594 18.38 11.62 -34.05
N LYS A 595 18.55 10.65 -34.95
CA LYS A 595 17.72 10.47 -36.14
C LYS A 595 17.01 9.13 -36.03
N VAL A 596 15.70 9.09 -36.26
CA VAL A 596 14.93 7.85 -36.36
C VAL A 596 14.36 7.68 -37.75
N VAL A 597 14.36 6.45 -38.25
CA VAL A 597 13.74 6.06 -39.53
C VAL A 597 12.81 4.88 -39.31
N ALA A 598 11.71 4.85 -40.07
CA ALA A 598 10.75 3.76 -40.10
C ALA A 598 10.86 3.00 -41.43
N ASP A 599 10.87 1.67 -41.37
CA ASP A 599 10.89 0.79 -42.54
C ASP A 599 9.82 -0.32 -42.40
N PRO A 600 8.78 -0.34 -43.27
CA PRO A 600 8.50 0.66 -44.30
C PRO A 600 7.99 1.99 -43.70
N PRO A 601 8.22 3.15 -44.36
CA PRO A 601 7.71 4.45 -43.91
C PRO A 601 6.20 4.62 -44.15
N SER A 602 5.57 3.69 -44.87
CA SER A 602 4.13 3.59 -45.00
C SER A 602 3.69 2.13 -44.87
N ALA A 603 2.74 1.87 -43.98
CA ALA A 603 2.37 0.54 -43.55
C ALA A 603 0.85 0.36 -43.50
N ALA A 604 0.37 -0.83 -43.82
CA ALA A 604 -0.99 -1.27 -43.58
C ALA A 604 -1.08 -1.88 -42.16
N PRO A 605 -2.27 -1.98 -41.52
CA PRO A 605 -2.41 -2.50 -40.16
C PRO A 605 -1.78 -3.87 -39.90
N ALA A 606 -1.73 -4.75 -40.92
CA ALA A 606 -1.15 -6.09 -40.80
C ALA A 606 0.39 -6.11 -40.92
N ASP A 607 1.02 -5.00 -41.31
CA ASP A 607 2.46 -4.92 -41.50
C ASP A 607 3.20 -4.85 -40.14
N THR A 608 4.50 -5.13 -40.16
CA THR A 608 5.42 -4.84 -39.05
C THR A 608 6.36 -3.73 -39.48
N ILE A 609 6.55 -2.73 -38.64
CA ILE A 609 7.41 -1.58 -38.91
C ILE A 609 8.67 -1.70 -38.06
N ARG A 610 9.84 -1.61 -38.69
CA ARG A 610 11.13 -1.55 -38.02
C ARG A 610 11.54 -0.08 -37.83
N PHE A 611 11.77 0.33 -36.59
CA PHE A 611 12.31 1.64 -36.26
C PHE A 611 13.79 1.53 -35.96
N THR A 612 14.61 2.30 -36.65
CA THR A 612 16.06 2.39 -36.40
C THR A 612 16.39 3.82 -35.96
N ALA A 613 16.78 3.99 -34.71
CA ALA A 613 17.34 5.21 -34.17
C ALA A 613 18.86 5.20 -34.30
N THR A 614 19.44 6.28 -34.80
CA THR A 614 20.87 6.52 -34.91
C THR A 614 21.23 7.72 -34.04
N VAL A 615 22.11 7.51 -33.06
CA VAL A 615 22.56 8.55 -32.13
C VAL A 615 23.96 8.99 -32.51
N ASN A 616 24.17 10.30 -32.63
CA ASN A 616 25.46 10.87 -32.99
C ASN A 616 25.92 11.86 -31.93
N GLY A 617 27.16 11.68 -31.47
CA GLY A 617 27.91 12.73 -30.78
C GLY A 617 28.48 13.76 -31.77
N PRO A 618 29.16 14.81 -31.28
CA PRO A 618 29.90 15.74 -32.12
C PRO A 618 31.05 15.03 -32.85
N ALA A 619 31.49 15.63 -33.97
CA ALA A 619 32.54 15.06 -34.81
C ALA A 619 33.83 14.75 -34.02
N GLY A 620 34.31 13.51 -34.13
CA GLY A 620 35.51 13.03 -33.42
C GLY A 620 35.27 12.55 -31.99
N GLY A 621 34.03 12.62 -31.47
CA GLY A 621 33.65 12.07 -30.17
C GLY A 621 33.55 10.54 -30.14
N ALA A 622 33.59 9.96 -28.94
CA ALA A 622 33.33 8.52 -28.76
C ALA A 622 31.89 8.19 -29.19
N PRO A 623 31.62 6.98 -29.73
CA PRO A 623 30.25 6.58 -30.05
C PRO A 623 29.35 6.62 -28.80
N PRO A 624 28.14 7.22 -28.90
CA PRO A 624 27.17 7.19 -27.81
C PRO A 624 26.84 5.76 -27.35
N THR A 625 26.64 5.60 -26.06
CA THR A 625 26.25 4.36 -25.36
C THR A 625 24.95 4.57 -24.60
N GLY A 626 24.44 3.56 -23.88
CA GLY A 626 23.17 3.65 -23.15
C GLY A 626 22.00 3.22 -24.03
N SER A 627 20.80 3.75 -23.76
CA SER A 627 19.55 3.24 -24.34
C SER A 627 18.74 4.28 -25.10
N VAL A 628 17.90 3.79 -26.01
CA VAL A 628 16.88 4.57 -26.72
C VAL A 628 15.50 4.01 -26.41
N SER A 629 14.60 4.88 -25.98
CA SER A 629 13.19 4.58 -25.76
C SER A 629 12.35 5.01 -26.95
N PHE A 630 11.50 4.13 -27.46
CA PHE A 630 10.53 4.42 -28.52
C PHE A 630 9.17 4.69 -27.89
N VAL A 631 8.57 5.82 -28.24
CA VAL A 631 7.26 6.26 -27.75
C VAL A 631 6.36 6.56 -28.93
N SER A 632 5.15 6.03 -28.92
CA SER A 632 4.13 6.32 -29.93
C SER A 632 3.35 7.57 -29.54
N ASN A 633 3.01 8.43 -30.51
CA ASN A 633 2.05 9.52 -30.30
C ASN A 633 0.61 9.01 -30.13
N LEU A 634 0.37 7.74 -30.45
CA LEU A 634 -0.86 7.06 -30.11
C LEU A 634 -0.77 6.62 -28.65
N TYR A 635 -1.58 7.25 -27.80
CA TYR A 635 -1.77 6.88 -26.40
C TYR A 635 -0.60 7.19 -25.45
N ASP A 636 0.39 7.96 -25.88
CA ASP A 636 1.53 8.33 -25.04
C ASP A 636 2.25 7.12 -24.41
N LEU A 637 2.17 5.96 -25.08
CA LEU A 637 2.68 4.69 -24.58
C LEU A 637 4.15 4.50 -24.97
N PRO A 638 5.04 4.17 -24.02
CA PRO A 638 6.34 3.60 -24.34
C PRO A 638 6.13 2.29 -25.10
N LEU A 639 6.58 2.25 -26.35
CA LEU A 639 6.60 1.02 -27.15
C LEU A 639 7.69 0.07 -26.66
N GLY A 640 8.78 0.63 -26.14
CA GLY A 640 9.85 -0.09 -25.45
C GLY A 640 11.18 0.65 -25.47
N THR A 641 12.13 0.15 -24.69
CA THR A 641 13.50 0.68 -24.61
C THR A 641 14.48 -0.39 -25.08
N VAL A 642 15.49 0.01 -25.85
CA VAL A 642 16.55 -0.89 -26.33
C VAL A 642 17.92 -0.25 -26.13
N GLU A 643 18.89 -1.07 -25.73
CA GLU A 643 20.29 -0.66 -25.63
C GLU A 643 20.88 -0.35 -27.01
N ILE A 644 21.74 0.66 -27.06
CA ILE A 644 22.47 1.06 -28.25
C ILE A 644 23.53 0.00 -28.58
N SER A 645 23.51 -0.46 -29.82
CA SER A 645 24.57 -1.27 -30.42
C SER A 645 25.47 -0.38 -31.27
N VAL A 646 26.78 -0.44 -31.02
CA VAL A 646 27.79 0.30 -31.79
C VAL A 646 28.45 -0.63 -32.79
N TYR A 647 28.31 -0.34 -34.08
CA TYR A 647 28.97 -1.06 -35.16
C TYR A 647 29.69 -0.09 -36.10
N ASN A 648 30.99 -0.31 -36.36
CA ASN A 648 31.84 0.59 -37.15
C ASN A 648 31.76 2.07 -36.71
N GLY A 649 31.63 2.33 -35.41
CA GLY A 649 31.52 3.67 -34.83
C GLY A 649 30.14 4.32 -34.94
N VAL A 650 29.14 3.64 -35.51
CA VAL A 650 27.76 4.12 -35.59
C VAL A 650 26.93 3.52 -34.47
N ALA A 651 26.37 4.37 -33.62
CA ALA A 651 25.52 3.99 -32.49
C ALA A 651 24.06 3.89 -32.95
N THR A 652 23.49 2.69 -32.93
CA THR A 652 22.12 2.44 -33.38
C THR A 652 21.30 1.63 -32.38
N ALA A 653 20.01 1.94 -32.30
CA ALA A 653 19.02 1.23 -31.51
C ALA A 653 17.87 0.84 -32.45
N THR A 654 17.48 -0.43 -32.48
CA THR A 654 16.43 -0.91 -33.39
C THR A 654 15.36 -1.71 -32.65
N MET A 655 14.10 -1.39 -32.90
CA MET A 655 12.95 -2.20 -32.48
C MET A 655 11.97 -2.39 -33.64
N SER A 656 11.14 -3.42 -33.58
CA SER A 656 10.07 -3.66 -34.56
C SER A 656 8.74 -3.80 -33.83
N PHE A 657 7.70 -3.17 -34.37
CA PHE A 657 6.36 -3.17 -33.79
C PHE A 657 5.33 -3.50 -34.86
N PRO A 658 4.23 -4.19 -34.53
CA PRO A 658 3.08 -4.26 -35.41
C PRO A 658 2.61 -2.86 -35.78
N ALA A 659 2.20 -2.65 -37.03
CA ALA A 659 1.78 -1.33 -37.49
C ALA A 659 0.59 -0.80 -36.65
N THR A 660 -0.31 -1.67 -36.22
CA THR A 660 -1.40 -1.34 -35.28
C THR A 660 -0.97 -0.72 -33.95
N ALA A 661 0.28 -0.92 -33.50
CA ALA A 661 0.81 -0.26 -32.30
C ALA A 661 1.22 1.20 -32.55
N VAL A 662 1.32 1.62 -33.82
CA VAL A 662 1.93 2.89 -34.22
C VAL A 662 1.05 3.73 -35.15
N ILE A 663 0.18 3.11 -35.94
CA ILE A 663 -0.68 3.79 -36.91
C ILE A 663 -2.18 3.47 -36.66
N LEU A 664 -2.95 4.49 -36.28
CA LEU A 664 -4.42 4.50 -36.42
C LEU A 664 -4.79 5.26 -37.72
N ASP A 665 -4.11 6.36 -38.00
CA ASP A 665 -4.04 7.09 -39.27
C ASP A 665 -2.54 7.23 -39.62
N ASP A 666 -2.09 8.40 -40.07
CA ASP A 666 -0.66 8.75 -39.98
C ASP A 666 -0.25 8.80 -38.50
N GLY A 667 0.72 7.97 -38.13
CA GLY A 667 1.26 7.87 -36.78
C GLY A 667 2.65 8.45 -36.69
N SER A 668 3.14 8.77 -35.49
CA SER A 668 4.53 9.16 -35.31
C SER A 668 5.16 8.46 -34.12
N VAL A 669 6.39 8.00 -34.30
CA VAL A 669 7.22 7.46 -33.22
C VAL A 669 8.32 8.43 -32.90
N THR A 670 8.42 8.78 -31.62
CA THR A 670 9.54 9.53 -31.06
C THR A 670 10.51 8.53 -30.44
N ALA A 671 11.74 8.52 -30.94
CA ALA A 671 12.85 7.82 -30.32
C ALA A 671 13.61 8.81 -29.42
N ILE A 672 13.80 8.46 -28.16
CA ILE A 672 14.40 9.30 -27.13
C ILE A 672 15.67 8.60 -26.66
N TYR A 673 16.82 9.20 -26.93
CA TYR A 673 18.08 8.82 -26.33
C TYR A 673 18.15 9.39 -24.92
N ASN A 674 18.35 8.52 -23.92
CA ASN A 674 18.31 8.89 -22.51
C ASN A 674 19.61 9.56 -22.00
N GLY A 675 20.61 9.71 -22.87
CA GLY A 675 21.94 10.20 -22.50
C GLY A 675 22.87 9.10 -21.99
N ASP A 676 24.14 9.45 -21.80
CA ASP A 676 25.14 8.57 -21.21
C ASP A 676 26.20 9.37 -20.46
N LYS A 677 27.34 8.72 -20.18
CA LYS A 677 28.48 9.32 -19.50
C LYS A 677 29.02 10.59 -20.12
N ASN A 678 28.90 10.74 -21.43
CA ASN A 678 29.51 11.84 -22.18
C ASN A 678 28.46 12.79 -22.76
N TYR A 679 27.26 12.27 -23.08
CA TYR A 679 26.29 12.94 -23.91
C TYR A 679 24.95 13.18 -23.20
N ASN A 680 24.39 14.37 -23.40
CA ASN A 680 23.02 14.67 -23.01
C ASN A 680 22.02 13.84 -23.85
N SER A 681 20.81 13.71 -23.32
CA SER A 681 19.66 13.16 -24.02
C SER A 681 19.34 13.95 -25.30
N SER A 682 18.83 13.25 -26.31
CA SER A 682 18.29 13.85 -27.54
C SER A 682 17.13 13.01 -28.05
N ALA A 683 16.31 13.55 -28.95
CA ALA A 683 15.26 12.76 -29.59
C ALA A 683 15.12 13.07 -31.06
N GLY A 684 14.42 12.18 -31.74
CA GLY A 684 14.00 12.34 -33.12
C GLY A 684 12.64 11.69 -33.30
N THR A 685 11.84 12.26 -34.17
CA THR A 685 10.50 11.75 -34.49
C THR A 685 10.44 11.35 -35.96
N VAL A 686 9.76 10.24 -36.26
CA VAL A 686 9.43 9.83 -37.62
C VAL A 686 7.93 9.62 -37.74
N THR A 687 7.34 10.14 -38.82
CA THR A 687 5.96 9.86 -39.20
C THR A 687 5.93 8.59 -40.03
N VAL A 688 4.98 7.70 -39.72
CA VAL A 688 4.62 6.54 -40.55
C VAL A 688 3.28 6.84 -41.18
N SER A 689 3.24 6.87 -42.51
CA SER A 689 1.99 7.13 -43.23
C SER A 689 1.12 5.89 -43.29
N TYR A 690 -0.18 6.07 -43.07
CA TYR A 690 -1.13 4.98 -43.24
C TYR A 690 -1.18 4.53 -44.70
N LYS A 691 -0.96 3.25 -44.96
CA LYS A 691 -1.12 2.68 -46.30
C LYS A 691 -2.55 2.19 -46.50
N HIS A 692 -3.34 2.96 -47.23
CA HIS A 692 -4.69 2.57 -47.64
C HIS A 692 -4.63 1.33 -48.56
N THR A 693 -5.26 0.23 -48.14
CA THR A 693 -5.30 -1.03 -48.91
C THR A 693 -6.66 -1.21 -49.57
N GLY A 694 -6.89 -0.55 -50.71
CA GLY A 694 -8.03 -0.84 -51.60
C GLY A 694 -9.28 0.03 -51.42
N THR A 695 -10.40 -0.41 -52.02
CA THR A 695 -11.65 0.36 -52.22
C THR A 695 -12.78 0.10 -51.21
N GLY A 696 -12.54 -0.69 -50.16
CA GLY A 696 -13.52 -0.99 -49.09
C GLY A 696 -13.22 -0.27 -47.78
N SER A 697 -14.07 -0.43 -46.77
CA SER A 697 -13.81 0.10 -45.44
C SER A 697 -12.61 -0.58 -44.79
N GLN A 698 -11.91 0.19 -43.97
CA GLN A 698 -10.80 -0.32 -43.19
C GLN A 698 -11.01 0.08 -41.74
N VAL A 699 -11.41 -0.89 -40.93
CA VAL A 699 -11.68 -0.69 -39.51
C VAL A 699 -10.45 -1.05 -38.71
N VAL A 700 -10.06 -0.14 -37.82
CA VAL A 700 -9.00 -0.35 -36.83
C VAL A 700 -9.62 -0.33 -35.45
N ALA A 701 -9.49 -1.46 -34.77
CA ALA A 701 -9.89 -1.68 -33.39
C ALA A 701 -8.68 -1.61 -32.43
N SER A 702 -8.91 -1.08 -31.22
CA SER A 702 -7.90 -1.06 -30.15
C SER A 702 -8.56 -1.13 -28.77
N VAL A 703 -7.77 -1.56 -27.77
CA VAL A 703 -8.18 -1.67 -26.36
C VAL A 703 -7.24 -0.89 -25.46
N THR A 704 -7.78 -0.08 -24.54
CA THR A 704 -6.98 0.72 -23.58
C THR A 704 -7.57 0.60 -22.16
N PRO A 705 -6.75 0.44 -21.10
CA PRO A 705 -5.30 0.24 -21.12
C PRO A 705 -4.91 -1.15 -21.65
N THR A 706 -3.66 -1.32 -22.10
CA THR A 706 -3.07 -2.63 -22.46
C THR A 706 -1.70 -2.76 -21.77
N PRO A 707 -1.50 -3.75 -20.87
CA PRO A 707 -2.46 -4.77 -20.46
C PRO A 707 -3.66 -4.18 -19.71
N VAL A 708 -4.79 -4.86 -19.78
CA VAL A 708 -5.96 -4.53 -18.96
C VAL A 708 -5.70 -5.08 -17.57
N ILE A 709 -5.72 -4.21 -16.56
CA ILE A 709 -5.42 -4.55 -15.16
C ILE A 709 -6.73 -4.66 -14.38
N ARG A 710 -6.79 -5.57 -13.40
CA ARG A 710 -7.95 -5.70 -12.50
C ARG A 710 -8.09 -4.44 -11.67
N GLN A 711 -9.28 -3.83 -11.64
CA GLN A 711 -9.55 -2.68 -10.78
C GLN A 711 -10.25 -3.06 -9.47
N SER A 712 -9.89 -2.29 -8.44
CA SER A 712 -10.49 -2.28 -7.11
C SER A 712 -11.59 -1.21 -7.04
N PRO A 713 -12.75 -1.46 -6.41
CA PRO A 713 -13.17 -2.70 -5.74
C PRO A 713 -14.11 -3.59 -6.57
N SER A 714 -14.47 -3.15 -7.76
CA SER A 714 -15.39 -3.81 -8.69
C SER A 714 -14.96 -5.23 -9.10
N ASN A 715 -13.68 -5.58 -8.88
CA ASN A 715 -13.09 -6.87 -9.21
C ASN A 715 -13.28 -7.24 -10.70
N ASN A 716 -13.25 -6.21 -11.54
CA ASN A 716 -13.41 -6.31 -12.98
C ASN A 716 -12.17 -5.74 -13.69
N TRP A 717 -12.08 -5.97 -14.99
CA TRP A 717 -10.98 -5.51 -15.84
C TRP A 717 -11.54 -4.48 -16.81
N PRO A 718 -11.68 -3.20 -16.41
CA PRO A 718 -12.29 -2.18 -17.25
C PRO A 718 -11.37 -1.84 -18.43
N TYR A 719 -11.95 -1.71 -19.62
CA TYR A 719 -11.22 -1.33 -20.82
C TYR A 719 -12.11 -0.65 -21.84
N ASP A 720 -11.52 0.24 -22.62
CA ASP A 720 -12.17 0.96 -23.72
C ASP A 720 -11.92 0.20 -25.02
N LEU A 721 -12.97 -0.27 -25.68
CA LEU A 721 -12.91 -0.80 -27.04
C LEU A 721 -13.26 0.30 -28.03
N LEU A 722 -12.25 0.71 -28.80
CA LEU A 722 -12.37 1.72 -29.84
C LEU A 722 -12.38 1.05 -31.21
N LEU A 723 -13.36 1.37 -32.06
CA LEU A 723 -13.40 1.03 -33.49
C LEU A 723 -13.37 2.32 -34.31
N SER A 724 -12.50 2.42 -35.31
CA SER A 724 -12.44 3.59 -36.19
C SER A 724 -12.28 3.18 -37.65
N GLU A 725 -13.07 3.81 -38.52
CA GLU A 725 -13.01 3.60 -39.96
C GLU A 725 -12.04 4.59 -40.60
N LYS A 726 -11.16 4.09 -41.46
CA LYS A 726 -9.96 4.83 -41.92
C LYS A 726 -9.95 5.13 -43.41
N ASN A 727 -10.74 4.42 -44.21
CA ASN A 727 -10.74 4.55 -45.66
C ASN A 727 -11.86 5.46 -46.20
N GLY A 728 -12.68 6.03 -45.33
CA GLY A 728 -13.80 6.90 -45.72
C GLY A 728 -14.99 6.13 -46.28
N VAL A 729 -15.10 4.83 -46.00
CA VAL A 729 -16.20 3.98 -46.44
C VAL A 729 -16.96 3.52 -45.21
N ALA A 730 -18.22 3.95 -45.06
CA ALA A 730 -19.06 3.51 -43.96
C ALA A 730 -19.29 1.99 -44.04
N THR A 731 -19.35 1.33 -42.89
CA THR A 731 -19.46 -0.13 -42.83
C THR A 731 -20.37 -0.60 -41.71
N THR A 732 -20.97 -1.76 -41.91
CA THR A 732 -21.82 -2.41 -40.90
C THR A 732 -21.03 -3.50 -40.20
N ILE A 733 -20.91 -3.43 -38.88
CA ILE A 733 -20.35 -4.50 -38.06
C ILE A 733 -21.35 -5.66 -38.07
N THR A 734 -20.94 -6.78 -38.65
CA THR A 734 -21.79 -7.97 -38.80
C THR A 734 -21.51 -9.02 -37.74
N GLN A 735 -20.30 -9.02 -37.17
CA GLN A 735 -19.91 -9.97 -36.14
C GLN A 735 -18.92 -9.33 -35.16
N PHE A 736 -19.10 -9.62 -33.88
CA PHE A 736 -18.11 -9.34 -32.85
C PHE A 736 -18.06 -10.54 -31.90
N THR A 737 -16.88 -11.13 -31.73
CA THR A 737 -16.65 -12.20 -30.76
C THR A 737 -15.44 -11.90 -29.88
N VAL A 738 -15.46 -12.44 -28.66
CA VAL A 738 -14.33 -12.42 -27.73
C VAL A 738 -14.03 -13.86 -27.34
N ASN A 739 -12.84 -14.37 -27.65
CA ASN A 739 -12.46 -15.79 -27.58
C ASN A 739 -13.50 -16.70 -28.24
N GLY A 740 -14.02 -16.29 -29.40
CA GLY A 740 -15.04 -17.05 -30.14
C GLY A 740 -16.48 -16.93 -29.59
N VAL A 741 -16.71 -16.27 -28.46
CA VAL A 741 -18.06 -16.03 -27.92
C VAL A 741 -18.66 -14.76 -28.51
N ALA A 742 -19.80 -14.88 -29.18
CA ALA A 742 -20.50 -13.76 -29.82
C ALA A 742 -20.96 -12.69 -28.81
N GLN A 743 -20.82 -11.43 -29.19
CA GLN A 743 -21.16 -10.25 -28.40
C GLN A 743 -22.36 -9.51 -29.01
N ASN A 744 -23.15 -8.83 -28.16
CA ASN A 744 -24.27 -8.02 -28.63
C ASN A 744 -23.79 -6.64 -29.10
N ILE A 745 -23.59 -6.50 -30.41
CA ILE A 745 -23.09 -5.26 -31.05
C ILE A 745 -23.96 -4.04 -30.70
N LEU A 746 -25.29 -4.15 -30.83
CA LEU A 746 -26.21 -3.06 -30.53
C LEU A 746 -26.25 -2.71 -29.04
N GLY A 747 -26.10 -3.71 -28.18
CA GLY A 747 -25.99 -3.48 -26.73
C GLY A 747 -24.68 -2.82 -26.31
N ILE A 748 -23.61 -3.02 -27.08
CA ILE A 748 -22.26 -2.51 -26.78
C ILE A 748 -22.06 -1.09 -27.32
N PHE A 749 -22.40 -0.86 -28.59
CA PHE A 749 -22.13 0.41 -29.27
C PHE A 749 -23.40 1.26 -29.50
N GLY A 750 -24.60 0.76 -29.19
CA GLY A 750 -25.87 1.42 -29.53
C GLY A 750 -26.22 1.39 -31.03
N THR A 751 -25.27 1.03 -31.88
CA THR A 751 -25.40 0.94 -33.34
C THR A 751 -24.47 -0.16 -33.87
N ASN A 752 -24.79 -0.74 -35.01
CA ASN A 752 -23.89 -1.62 -35.76
C ASN A 752 -23.28 -0.92 -36.99
N ILE A 753 -23.59 0.36 -37.21
CA ILE A 753 -23.04 1.14 -38.33
C ILE A 753 -21.87 1.96 -37.80
N LEU A 754 -20.70 1.74 -38.40
CA LEU A 754 -19.53 2.59 -38.24
C LEU A 754 -19.48 3.56 -39.44
N PRO A 755 -19.69 4.88 -39.23
CA PRO A 755 -19.69 5.85 -40.32
C PRO A 755 -18.35 5.96 -41.04
N ALA A 756 -18.36 6.48 -42.27
CA ALA A 756 -17.15 6.83 -43.02
C ALA A 756 -16.31 7.85 -42.22
N ARG A 757 -15.02 7.56 -42.00
CA ARG A 757 -14.14 8.30 -41.08
C ARG A 757 -14.70 8.44 -39.67
N GLY A 758 -15.63 7.57 -39.31
CA GLY A 758 -16.33 7.56 -38.03
C GLY A 758 -15.60 6.74 -36.98
N MET A 759 -16.17 6.78 -35.79
CA MET A 759 -15.64 6.12 -34.61
C MET A 759 -16.80 5.56 -33.77
N LEU A 760 -16.61 4.38 -33.21
CA LEU A 760 -17.45 3.81 -32.15
C LEU A 760 -16.56 3.50 -30.95
N ILE A 761 -17.00 3.88 -29.75
CA ILE A 761 -16.31 3.58 -28.50
C ILE A 761 -17.28 2.82 -27.59
N ALA A 762 -16.77 1.82 -26.89
CA ALA A 762 -17.49 1.13 -25.84
C ALA A 762 -16.63 0.97 -24.57
N PHE A 763 -17.22 1.32 -23.42
CA PHE A 763 -16.60 1.20 -22.10
C PHE A 763 -16.97 -0.14 -21.47
N LEU A 764 -16.11 -1.14 -21.66
CA LEU A 764 -16.36 -2.54 -21.32
C LEU A 764 -15.62 -2.95 -20.04
N ALA A 765 -15.96 -4.13 -19.52
CA ALA A 765 -15.21 -4.73 -18.43
C ALA A 765 -15.23 -6.25 -18.56
N GLY A 766 -14.08 -6.88 -18.36
CA GLY A 766 -14.00 -8.31 -18.10
C GLY A 766 -14.47 -8.61 -16.67
N ASN A 767 -15.29 -9.65 -16.49
CA ASN A 767 -15.77 -10.07 -15.17
C ASN A 767 -15.31 -11.50 -14.88
N ASN A 768 -14.93 -11.78 -13.63
CA ASN A 768 -14.58 -13.12 -13.14
C ASN A 768 -13.51 -13.83 -14.01
N LEU A 769 -12.46 -13.09 -14.40
CA LEU A 769 -11.39 -13.63 -15.22
C LEU A 769 -10.35 -14.36 -14.35
N VAL A 770 -9.81 -15.46 -14.86
CA VAL A 770 -8.64 -16.14 -14.29
C VAL A 770 -7.41 -15.73 -15.10
N VAL A 771 -6.67 -14.76 -14.60
CA VAL A 771 -5.52 -14.09 -15.25
C VAL A 771 -4.18 -14.58 -14.67
N PRO A 772 -3.02 -14.38 -15.34
CA PRO A 772 -2.82 -13.70 -16.61
C PRO A 772 -3.43 -14.48 -17.78
N LEU A 773 -4.15 -13.79 -18.66
CA LEU A 773 -4.73 -14.41 -19.85
C LEU A 773 -4.76 -13.43 -21.01
N ASN A 774 -4.72 -13.95 -22.24
CA ASN A 774 -4.93 -13.16 -23.45
C ASN A 774 -6.36 -13.34 -23.95
N ARG A 775 -7.07 -12.23 -24.19
CA ARG A 775 -8.38 -12.24 -24.87
C ARG A 775 -8.19 -11.88 -26.33
N VAL A 776 -8.67 -12.74 -27.22
CA VAL A 776 -8.72 -12.52 -28.66
C VAL A 776 -10.05 -11.86 -29.00
N PHE A 777 -9.97 -10.66 -29.56
CA PHE A 777 -11.10 -9.90 -30.07
C PHE A 777 -11.18 -10.12 -31.58
N HIS A 778 -12.34 -10.53 -32.07
CA HIS A 778 -12.58 -10.76 -33.49
C HIS A 778 -13.79 -9.98 -33.97
N LEU A 779 -13.60 -9.11 -34.95
CA LEU A 779 -14.63 -8.28 -35.55
C LEU A 779 -14.73 -8.59 -37.04
N GLU A 780 -15.95 -8.68 -37.55
CA GLU A 780 -16.22 -8.69 -38.98
C GLU A 780 -17.25 -7.61 -39.30
N GLY A 781 -17.09 -7.03 -40.48
CA GLY A 781 -18.10 -6.14 -41.02
C GLY A 781 -18.20 -6.23 -42.53
N LYS A 782 -19.19 -5.51 -43.04
CA LYS A 782 -19.60 -5.52 -44.42
C LYS A 782 -19.96 -4.12 -44.88
N ASP A 783 -19.40 -3.74 -46.01
CA ASP A 783 -19.63 -2.47 -46.66
C ASP A 783 -20.92 -2.51 -47.49
N ALA A 784 -21.40 -1.34 -47.89
CA ALA A 784 -22.61 -1.22 -48.71
C ALA A 784 -22.48 -1.94 -50.08
N ASP A 785 -21.26 -2.04 -50.63
CA ASP A 785 -20.98 -2.73 -51.90
C ASP A 785 -20.84 -4.26 -51.74
N GLY A 786 -20.89 -4.75 -50.51
CA GLY A 786 -20.80 -6.16 -50.17
C GLY A 786 -19.40 -6.65 -49.79
N THR A 787 -18.38 -5.80 -49.87
CA THR A 787 -17.02 -6.08 -49.41
C THR A 787 -17.04 -6.40 -47.91
N VAL A 788 -16.34 -7.46 -47.51
CA VAL A 788 -16.23 -7.87 -46.10
C VAL A 788 -14.83 -7.61 -45.58
N TRP A 789 -14.74 -7.18 -44.33
CA TRP A 789 -13.48 -7.02 -43.62
C TRP A 789 -13.49 -7.82 -42.32
N LYS A 790 -12.30 -8.18 -41.86
CA LYS A 790 -12.09 -8.89 -40.59
C LYS A 790 -10.93 -8.27 -39.85
N GLN A 791 -11.04 -8.19 -38.54
CA GLN A 791 -9.96 -7.78 -37.66
C GLN A 791 -9.90 -8.69 -36.45
N GLU A 792 -8.69 -9.19 -36.16
CA GLU A 792 -8.41 -9.98 -34.97
C GLU A 792 -7.21 -9.39 -34.23
N PHE A 793 -7.31 -9.25 -32.90
CA PHE A 793 -6.20 -8.81 -32.06
C PHE A 793 -6.30 -9.40 -30.66
N SER A 794 -5.15 -9.54 -30.00
CA SER A 794 -5.02 -10.13 -28.67
C SER A 794 -4.69 -9.07 -27.63
N VAL A 795 -5.41 -9.07 -26.52
CA VAL A 795 -5.21 -8.14 -25.41
C VAL A 795 -4.83 -8.94 -24.15
N PRO A 796 -3.69 -8.65 -23.52
CA PRO A 796 -3.34 -9.23 -22.23
C PRO A 796 -4.20 -8.62 -21.11
N PHE A 797 -4.84 -9.50 -20.34
CA PHE A 797 -5.50 -9.21 -19.07
C PHE A 797 -4.62 -9.78 -17.97
N VAL A 798 -4.21 -8.94 -17.04
CA VAL A 798 -3.34 -9.31 -15.91
C VAL A 798 -4.05 -9.01 -14.61
N ASP A 799 -3.71 -9.74 -13.55
CA ASP A 799 -4.23 -9.37 -12.24
C ASP A 799 -3.65 -8.01 -11.81
N SER A 800 -4.32 -7.35 -10.88
CA SER A 800 -3.63 -6.31 -10.11
C SER A 800 -2.42 -6.99 -9.43
N PRO A 801 -1.20 -6.43 -9.52
CA PRO A 801 -0.01 -7.01 -8.88
C PRO A 801 -0.20 -7.31 -7.39
N THR A 802 -1.13 -6.58 -6.76
CA THR A 802 -1.69 -6.89 -5.45
C THR A 802 -3.16 -7.29 -5.61
N ALA A 803 -3.52 -8.50 -5.18
CA ALA A 803 -4.92 -8.86 -5.01
C ALA A 803 -5.57 -7.79 -4.14
N THR A 804 -6.72 -7.28 -4.58
CA THR A 804 -7.48 -6.26 -3.84
C THR A 804 -7.53 -6.60 -2.35
N GLN A 805 -6.85 -5.81 -1.52
CA GLN A 805 -6.78 -5.99 -0.07
C GLN A 805 -8.12 -5.53 0.53
N ILE A 806 -9.19 -6.28 0.25
CA ILE A 806 -10.52 -6.06 0.84
C ILE A 806 -10.67 -7.05 1.99
N PRO A 807 -10.89 -6.58 3.23
CA PRO A 807 -11.10 -7.45 4.37
C PRO A 807 -12.21 -8.47 4.08
N SER A 808 -11.92 -9.75 4.27
CA SER A 808 -12.90 -10.80 4.08
C SER A 808 -12.65 -12.00 4.99
N ILE A 809 -13.73 -12.66 5.37
CA ILE A 809 -13.69 -13.92 6.12
C ILE A 809 -14.49 -15.00 5.40
N SER A 810 -14.11 -16.25 5.59
CA SER A 810 -14.91 -17.41 5.19
C SER A 810 -15.34 -18.21 6.42
N LEU A 811 -16.52 -18.84 6.35
CA LEU A 811 -17.07 -19.67 7.42
C LEU A 811 -17.49 -21.02 6.84
N ALA A 812 -17.00 -22.10 7.45
CA ALA A 812 -17.31 -23.47 7.05
C ALA A 812 -17.74 -24.31 8.26
N SER A 813 -18.37 -25.45 7.99
CA SER A 813 -18.76 -26.45 9.00
C SER A 813 -18.31 -27.85 8.59
N ALA A 814 -17.75 -28.60 9.53
CA ALA A 814 -17.41 -30.00 9.36
C ALA A 814 -18.17 -30.89 10.38
N PRO A 815 -19.12 -31.75 9.95
CA PRO A 815 -19.73 -31.79 8.61
C PRO A 815 -20.80 -30.69 8.41
N THR A 816 -21.31 -30.54 7.18
CA THR A 816 -22.47 -29.67 6.86
C THR A 816 -23.81 -30.39 7.04
N ALA A 817 -23.80 -31.71 7.25
CA ALA A 817 -24.95 -32.54 7.60
C ALA A 817 -24.61 -33.39 8.84
N VAL A 818 -25.37 -33.22 9.91
CA VAL A 818 -25.13 -33.83 11.23
C VAL A 818 -26.35 -34.64 11.65
N THR A 819 -26.18 -35.95 11.75
CA THR A 819 -27.13 -36.91 12.31
C THR A 819 -26.92 -37.00 13.82
N GLN A 820 -28.01 -37.16 14.56
CA GLN A 820 -27.97 -37.34 16.00
C GLN A 820 -27.06 -38.52 16.37
N ASN A 821 -26.18 -38.31 17.35
CA ASN A 821 -25.45 -39.33 18.07
C ASN A 821 -26.11 -39.59 19.43
N PRO A 822 -26.95 -40.61 19.58
CA PRO A 822 -27.63 -40.90 20.84
C PRO A 822 -26.67 -41.36 21.95
N GLN A 823 -25.44 -41.76 21.60
CA GLN A 823 -24.42 -42.22 22.54
C GLN A 823 -23.57 -41.06 23.09
N ALA A 824 -23.64 -39.87 22.49
CA ALA A 824 -23.00 -38.68 23.04
C ALA A 824 -23.78 -38.14 24.25
N SER A 825 -23.16 -37.20 24.98
CA SER A 825 -23.85 -36.43 26.02
C SER A 825 -25.16 -35.86 25.49
N SER A 826 -26.20 -35.83 26.34
CA SER A 826 -27.50 -35.24 26.02
C SER A 826 -27.42 -33.78 25.57
N THR A 827 -26.34 -33.07 25.93
CA THR A 827 -26.06 -31.67 25.54
C THR A 827 -25.27 -31.53 24.24
N CYS A 828 -24.76 -32.62 23.64
CA CYS A 828 -23.94 -32.60 22.43
C CYS A 828 -24.26 -33.79 21.51
N GLN A 829 -25.54 -34.12 21.36
CA GLN A 829 -25.98 -35.19 20.47
C GLN A 829 -25.82 -34.82 19.00
N TRP A 830 -25.77 -33.53 18.68
CA TRP A 830 -25.34 -33.04 17.37
C TRP A 830 -24.09 -32.18 17.54
N SER A 831 -22.98 -32.62 16.96
CA SER A 831 -21.70 -31.92 17.02
C SER A 831 -21.24 -31.54 15.62
N SER A 832 -20.88 -30.27 15.45
CA SER A 832 -20.28 -29.74 14.21
C SER A 832 -19.17 -28.77 14.55
N GLN A 833 -18.06 -28.81 13.84
CA GLN A 833 -16.98 -27.84 14.02
C GLN A 833 -17.17 -26.67 13.04
N LEU A 834 -17.31 -25.46 13.58
CA LEU A 834 -17.23 -24.23 12.79
C LEU A 834 -15.77 -23.84 12.61
N VAL A 835 -15.41 -23.47 11.37
CA VAL A 835 -14.08 -22.99 11.01
C VAL A 835 -14.23 -21.64 10.34
N VAL A 836 -13.62 -20.61 10.91
CA VAL A 836 -13.53 -19.28 10.31
C VAL A 836 -12.11 -19.02 9.84
N ARG A 837 -11.95 -18.41 8.67
CA ARG A 837 -10.65 -18.03 8.09
C ARG A 837 -10.68 -16.60 7.61
N GLU A 838 -9.55 -15.94 7.72
CA GLU A 838 -9.31 -14.64 7.09
C GLU A 838 -8.59 -14.84 5.76
N ASN A 839 -8.95 -14.07 4.73
CA ASN A 839 -8.51 -14.35 3.35
C ASN A 839 -7.77 -13.19 2.66
N ALA A 840 -7.48 -12.09 3.35
CA ALA A 840 -6.97 -10.87 2.72
C ALA A 840 -5.87 -10.15 3.51
N GLY A 841 -5.39 -10.70 4.62
CA GLY A 841 -4.31 -10.11 5.41
C GLY A 841 -4.79 -9.02 6.37
N PHE A 842 -5.96 -9.17 6.98
CA PHE A 842 -6.47 -8.22 7.97
C PHE A 842 -6.67 -8.86 9.32
N LEU A 843 -6.37 -8.15 10.41
CA LEU A 843 -6.86 -8.55 11.72
C LEU A 843 -8.38 -8.34 11.77
N VAL A 844 -9.15 -9.31 12.25
CA VAL A 844 -10.61 -9.22 12.38
C VAL A 844 -11.06 -9.49 13.81
N GLN A 845 -11.70 -8.51 14.41
CA GLN A 845 -12.40 -8.59 15.69
C GLN A 845 -13.82 -9.13 15.46
N LEU A 846 -14.02 -10.43 15.69
CA LEU A 846 -15.34 -11.06 15.65
C LEU A 846 -16.28 -10.36 16.64
N SER A 847 -17.48 -10.01 16.15
CA SER A 847 -18.43 -9.15 16.85
C SER A 847 -19.80 -9.78 16.97
N SER A 848 -20.22 -10.62 16.02
CA SER A 848 -21.49 -11.33 16.11
C SER A 848 -21.47 -12.74 15.56
N LEU A 849 -22.23 -13.63 16.19
CA LEU A 849 -22.57 -14.96 15.67
C LEU A 849 -24.07 -15.17 15.84
N LYS A 850 -24.80 -15.31 14.74
CA LYS A 850 -26.24 -15.55 14.74
C LYS A 850 -26.57 -16.92 14.19
N GLN A 851 -27.48 -17.64 14.84
CA GLN A 851 -28.12 -18.85 14.34
C GLN A 851 -29.55 -18.50 13.93
N GLY A 852 -29.77 -18.18 12.65
CA GLY A 852 -31.01 -17.55 12.21
C GLY A 852 -31.26 -16.24 12.98
N THR A 853 -32.33 -16.18 13.78
CA THR A 853 -32.65 -15.03 14.65
C THR A 853 -32.01 -15.11 16.04
N THR A 854 -31.45 -16.25 16.44
CA THR A 854 -30.85 -16.43 17.77
C THR A 854 -29.45 -15.83 17.80
N ASP A 855 -29.19 -14.94 18.76
CA ASP A 855 -27.88 -14.32 18.95
C ASP A 855 -27.00 -15.16 19.88
N LEU A 856 -25.89 -15.66 19.34
CA LEU A 856 -24.86 -16.44 20.04
C LEU A 856 -23.56 -15.64 20.23
N SER A 857 -23.58 -14.31 20.05
CA SER A 857 -22.36 -13.48 20.05
C SER A 857 -21.59 -13.56 21.37
N ASN A 858 -22.30 -13.73 22.50
CA ASN A 858 -21.67 -13.91 23.82
C ASN A 858 -20.89 -15.23 23.96
N SER A 859 -21.08 -16.21 23.07
CA SER A 859 -20.34 -17.47 23.10
C SER A 859 -19.09 -17.46 22.23
N LEU A 860 -18.77 -16.37 21.51
CA LEU A 860 -17.64 -16.33 20.57
C LEU A 860 -16.31 -16.75 21.23
N GLN A 861 -15.95 -16.16 22.38
CA GLN A 861 -14.72 -16.53 23.09
C GLN A 861 -14.77 -17.96 23.63
N ALA A 862 -15.92 -18.41 24.15
CA ALA A 862 -16.05 -19.78 24.64
C ALA A 862 -15.93 -20.81 23.51
N LEU A 863 -16.39 -20.45 22.31
CA LEU A 863 -16.40 -21.31 21.13
C LEU A 863 -15.02 -21.39 20.46
N PHE A 864 -14.37 -20.24 20.26
CA PHE A 864 -13.11 -20.13 19.51
C PHE A 864 -11.87 -19.93 20.38
N GLY A 865 -12.02 -19.70 21.68
CA GLY A 865 -10.94 -19.31 22.62
C GLY A 865 -10.70 -17.80 22.66
N THR A 866 -10.99 -17.11 21.58
CA THR A 866 -10.78 -15.68 21.38
C THR A 866 -11.86 -15.10 20.47
N THR A 867 -12.04 -13.79 20.48
CA THR A 867 -12.86 -13.07 19.51
C THR A 867 -12.03 -12.44 18.39
N ARG A 868 -10.75 -12.80 18.26
CA ARG A 868 -9.82 -12.18 17.32
C ARG A 868 -9.26 -13.18 16.33
N LEU A 869 -9.44 -12.88 15.05
CA LEU A 869 -8.96 -13.68 13.94
C LEU A 869 -7.75 -12.98 13.32
N ALA A 870 -6.57 -13.61 13.42
CA ALA A 870 -5.32 -13.09 12.87
C ALA A 870 -5.39 -12.94 11.33
N PRO A 871 -4.60 -12.02 10.74
CA PRO A 871 -4.37 -11.98 9.29
C PRO A 871 -3.96 -13.35 8.77
N TRP A 872 -4.58 -13.83 7.69
CA TRP A 872 -4.38 -15.17 7.11
C TRP A 872 -4.62 -16.34 8.09
N GLY A 873 -5.16 -16.05 9.27
CA GLY A 873 -5.36 -16.99 10.35
C GLY A 873 -6.67 -17.76 10.24
N SER A 874 -6.83 -18.74 11.13
CA SER A 874 -8.08 -19.48 11.26
C SER A 874 -8.41 -19.76 12.72
N LEU A 875 -9.70 -19.74 13.05
CA LEU A 875 -10.22 -20.17 14.35
C LEU A 875 -11.17 -21.35 14.15
N ARG A 876 -11.22 -22.22 15.16
CA ARG A 876 -12.05 -23.43 15.14
C ARG A 876 -12.81 -23.54 16.45
N GLY A 877 -14.07 -23.92 16.36
CA GLY A 877 -14.92 -24.10 17.54
C GLY A 877 -15.95 -25.19 17.33
N THR A 878 -16.11 -26.07 18.32
CA THR A 878 -17.10 -27.14 18.28
C THR A 878 -18.43 -26.64 18.80
N LEU A 879 -19.45 -26.67 17.94
CA LEU A 879 -20.83 -26.42 18.32
C LEU A 879 -21.51 -27.73 18.71
N CYS A 880 -22.06 -27.75 19.91
CA CYS A 880 -22.84 -28.85 20.46
C CYS A 880 -24.31 -28.45 20.60
N LEU A 881 -25.21 -29.22 20.00
CA LEU A 881 -26.66 -29.09 20.23
C LEU A 881 -27.18 -30.35 20.94
N GLY A 882 -28.12 -30.15 21.84
CA GLY A 882 -28.86 -31.22 22.54
C GLY A 882 -30.37 -31.13 22.25
N GLY A 883 -31.11 -32.17 22.66
CA GLY A 883 -32.56 -32.22 22.49
C GLY A 883 -33.09 -33.57 22.01
N THR A 884 -34.41 -33.73 22.05
CA THR A 884 -35.11 -34.96 21.63
C THR A 884 -35.61 -34.94 20.19
N THR A 885 -35.55 -33.78 19.53
CA THR A 885 -36.03 -33.56 18.16
C THR A 885 -34.94 -32.92 17.32
N ALA A 886 -34.80 -33.38 16.08
CA ALA A 886 -33.80 -32.88 15.16
C ALA A 886 -33.95 -31.37 14.91
N PRO A 887 -32.88 -30.56 15.07
CA PRO A 887 -32.94 -29.12 14.85
C PRO A 887 -33.27 -28.69 13.42
N GLY A 888 -33.11 -29.56 12.41
CA GLY A 888 -33.32 -29.22 11.00
C GLY A 888 -32.20 -28.35 10.44
N ALA A 889 -32.46 -27.63 9.35
CA ALA A 889 -31.49 -26.69 8.77
C ALA A 889 -31.31 -25.46 9.68
N ARG A 890 -30.05 -25.11 9.96
CA ARG A 890 -29.65 -23.92 10.70
C ARG A 890 -28.61 -23.16 9.89
N THR A 891 -28.81 -21.86 9.77
CA THR A 891 -27.86 -20.95 9.13
C THR A 891 -27.12 -20.17 10.21
N TYR A 892 -25.79 -20.24 10.18
CA TYR A 892 -24.92 -19.47 11.05
C TYR A 892 -24.32 -18.33 10.26
N THR A 893 -24.52 -17.10 10.75
CA THR A 893 -23.92 -15.89 10.18
C THR A 893 -22.94 -15.33 11.20
N LEU A 894 -21.67 -15.27 10.84
CA LEU A 894 -20.60 -14.69 11.63
C LEU A 894 -20.26 -13.32 11.04
N ALA A 895 -20.13 -12.31 11.89
CA ALA A 895 -19.58 -11.02 11.51
C ALA A 895 -18.44 -10.60 12.43
N GLY A 896 -17.54 -9.78 11.90
CA GLY A 896 -16.46 -9.14 12.65
C GLY A 896 -16.16 -7.74 12.10
N LEU A 897 -15.33 -6.99 12.81
CA LEU A 897 -14.77 -5.71 12.39
C LEU A 897 -13.28 -5.91 12.07
N SER A 898 -12.84 -5.59 10.85
CA SER A 898 -11.42 -5.59 10.52
C SER A 898 -10.67 -4.47 11.27
N GLU A 899 -9.35 -4.50 11.25
CA GLU A 899 -8.50 -3.39 11.71
C GLU A 899 -8.81 -2.07 10.99
N LEU A 900 -9.31 -2.13 9.75
CA LEU A 900 -9.78 -0.96 9.03
C LEU A 900 -11.18 -0.48 9.47
N GLY A 901 -11.75 -1.04 10.55
CA GLY A 901 -13.13 -0.76 10.96
C GLY A 901 -14.20 -1.39 10.05
N THR A 902 -13.80 -2.24 9.10
CA THR A 902 -14.67 -2.89 8.11
C THR A 902 -15.52 -3.96 8.73
N THR A 903 -16.85 -3.93 8.59
CA THR A 903 -17.61 -5.13 8.95
C THR A 903 -17.32 -6.23 7.93
N VAL A 904 -17.03 -7.45 8.32
CA VAL A 904 -16.86 -8.59 7.42
C VAL A 904 -17.86 -9.64 7.85
N THR A 905 -18.55 -10.29 6.91
CA THR A 905 -19.60 -11.27 7.20
C THR A 905 -19.40 -12.54 6.39
N ALA A 906 -19.60 -13.70 7.02
CA ALA A 906 -19.64 -14.99 6.35
C ALA A 906 -20.81 -15.84 6.89
N THR A 907 -21.34 -16.72 6.05
CA THR A 907 -22.49 -17.57 6.39
C THR A 907 -22.26 -19.02 6.02
N VAL A 908 -22.71 -19.94 6.86
CA VAL A 908 -22.75 -21.39 6.57
C VAL A 908 -24.08 -22.00 7.00
N SER A 909 -24.62 -22.94 6.22
CA SER A 909 -25.82 -23.70 6.57
C SER A 909 -25.45 -25.13 6.95
N VAL A 910 -25.96 -25.59 8.10
CA VAL A 910 -25.76 -26.94 8.63
C VAL A 910 -27.12 -27.61 8.83
N THR A 911 -27.28 -28.83 8.34
CA THR A 911 -28.53 -29.60 8.47
C THR A 911 -28.41 -30.63 9.57
N TYR A 912 -29.29 -30.57 10.57
CA TYR A 912 -29.33 -31.52 11.68
C TYR A 912 -30.51 -32.48 11.54
N SER A 913 -30.23 -33.78 11.48
CA SER A 913 -31.23 -34.85 11.31
C SER A 913 -31.34 -35.75 12.55
N GLY A 914 -32.47 -36.45 12.69
CA GLY A 914 -32.67 -37.41 13.78
C GLY A 914 -31.76 -38.64 13.62
N ALA A 915 -31.67 -39.47 14.66
CA ALA A 915 -30.84 -40.68 14.62
C ALA A 915 -31.17 -41.56 13.40
N ALA A 916 -30.13 -42.18 12.80
CA ALA A 916 -30.30 -43.11 11.69
C ALA A 916 -31.11 -44.35 12.13
N ALA A 917 -31.90 -44.92 11.22
CA ALA A 917 -32.75 -46.09 11.49
C ALA A 917 -31.96 -47.39 11.74
N SER A 918 -30.69 -47.44 11.33
CA SER A 918 -29.75 -48.55 11.54
C SER A 918 -28.63 -48.14 12.48
N ALA A 919 -28.15 -49.06 13.33
CA ALA A 919 -26.98 -48.84 14.18
C ALA A 919 -25.76 -48.44 13.31
N PRO A 920 -25.25 -47.20 13.43
CA PRO A 920 -24.15 -46.72 12.59
C PRO A 920 -22.81 -47.33 13.02
N ALA A 921 -21.89 -47.47 12.06
CA ALA A 921 -20.55 -47.98 12.32
C ALA A 921 -19.79 -47.02 13.24
N ALA A 922 -19.00 -47.53 14.19
CA ALA A 922 -18.09 -46.66 14.93
C ALA A 922 -16.93 -46.27 14.01
N PHE A 923 -16.71 -44.98 13.82
CA PHE A 923 -15.69 -44.42 12.93
C PHE A 923 -14.44 -44.02 13.74
N GLY A 924 -13.27 -44.41 13.26
CA GLY A 924 -11.98 -44.02 13.84
C GLY A 924 -10.95 -43.68 12.76
N VAL A 925 -10.00 -42.82 13.14
CA VAL A 925 -8.85 -42.47 12.30
C VAL A 925 -7.58 -42.50 13.15
N THR A 926 -6.50 -43.08 12.60
CA THR A 926 -5.21 -43.19 13.28
C THR A 926 -4.06 -42.87 12.31
N PRO A 927 -3.11 -41.99 12.67
CA PRO A 927 -3.05 -41.20 13.91
C PRO A 927 -4.09 -40.07 13.95
N GLN A 928 -4.40 -39.56 15.15
CA GLN A 928 -5.39 -38.49 15.34
C GLN A 928 -4.83 -37.09 15.05
N ALA A 929 -3.52 -36.97 14.81
CA ALA A 929 -2.83 -35.76 14.35
C ALA A 929 -1.62 -36.17 13.52
N LEU A 930 -1.18 -35.31 12.60
CA LEU A 930 -0.01 -35.53 11.77
C LEU A 930 1.00 -34.40 11.94
N THR A 931 2.27 -34.76 11.90
CA THR A 931 3.38 -33.81 11.82
C THR A 931 4.26 -34.20 10.65
N LEU A 932 4.54 -33.23 9.78
CA LEU A 932 5.22 -33.41 8.50
C LEU A 932 6.40 -32.43 8.45
N PRO A 933 7.60 -32.80 8.94
CA PRO A 933 8.78 -31.95 8.83
C PRO A 933 9.47 -32.12 7.47
N ILE A 934 10.02 -31.04 6.94
CA ILE A 934 10.98 -31.01 5.84
C ILE A 934 12.11 -30.03 6.16
N ASP A 935 13.30 -30.27 5.62
CA ASP A 935 14.49 -29.47 5.89
C ASP A 935 14.50 -28.17 5.07
N GLY A 936 13.76 -28.09 3.97
CA GLY A 936 13.67 -26.88 3.15
C GLY A 936 12.51 -26.86 2.15
N ALA A 937 12.15 -25.66 1.70
CA ALA A 937 10.95 -25.38 0.90
C ALA A 937 10.85 -26.11 -0.45
N GLN A 938 11.88 -26.77 -0.96
CA GLN A 938 11.80 -27.52 -2.23
C GLN A 938 11.46 -29.01 -2.03
N GLN A 939 11.21 -29.43 -0.78
CA GLN A 939 10.95 -30.82 -0.43
C GLN A 939 9.46 -31.08 -0.17
N SER A 940 9.12 -32.36 -0.08
CA SER A 940 7.80 -32.82 0.35
C SER A 940 7.94 -33.91 1.41
N SER A 941 6.92 -34.03 2.27
CA SER A 941 6.85 -35.07 3.30
C SER A 941 5.57 -35.87 3.15
N LEU A 942 5.65 -37.18 3.42
CA LEU A 942 4.55 -38.12 3.30
C LEU A 942 4.22 -38.74 4.66
N ALA A 943 2.93 -38.91 4.94
CA ALA A 943 2.45 -39.71 6.06
C ALA A 943 1.23 -40.54 5.68
N ASN A 944 1.01 -41.63 6.41
CA ASN A 944 -0.15 -42.49 6.23
C ASN A 944 -1.17 -42.26 7.34
N LEU A 945 -2.44 -42.27 6.96
CA LEU A 945 -3.57 -42.10 7.85
C LEU A 945 -4.56 -43.25 7.62
N ALA A 946 -4.77 -44.08 8.64
CA ALA A 946 -5.68 -45.21 8.58
C ALA A 946 -7.11 -44.76 8.93
N VAL A 947 -8.06 -45.13 8.07
CA VAL A 947 -9.50 -44.97 8.26
C VAL A 947 -10.05 -46.33 8.69
N ALA A 948 -10.72 -46.40 9.84
CA ALA A 948 -11.23 -47.65 10.40
C ALA A 948 -12.70 -47.53 10.80
N PHE A 949 -13.44 -48.64 10.64
CA PHE A 949 -14.83 -48.76 11.04
C PHE A 949 -15.06 -50.04 11.85
N LEU A 950 -15.85 -49.94 12.91
CA LEU A 950 -16.37 -51.09 13.66
C LEU A 950 -17.87 -51.23 13.38
N GLY A 951 -18.27 -52.29 12.68
CA GLY A 951 -19.67 -52.58 12.35
C GLY A 951 -20.16 -51.91 11.07
N GLY A 952 -19.80 -52.45 9.90
CA GLY A 952 -20.22 -51.98 8.57
C GLY A 952 -19.07 -51.45 7.71
N SER A 953 -19.38 -51.07 6.46
CA SER A 953 -18.40 -50.48 5.52
C SER A 953 -18.92 -49.17 4.90
N PRO A 954 -19.06 -48.08 5.70
CA PRO A 954 -19.54 -46.81 5.19
C PRO A 954 -18.67 -46.26 4.07
N ALA A 955 -19.29 -45.57 3.11
CA ALA A 955 -18.58 -44.73 2.16
C ALA A 955 -18.06 -43.47 2.88
N TRP A 956 -16.87 -43.03 2.51
CA TRP A 956 -16.23 -41.85 3.08
C TRP A 956 -15.51 -41.00 2.04
N THR A 957 -15.35 -39.71 2.35
CA THR A 957 -14.58 -38.73 1.56
C THR A 957 -13.54 -38.06 2.45
N ALA A 958 -12.38 -37.71 1.90
CA ALA A 958 -11.33 -36.96 2.57
C ALA A 958 -11.09 -35.63 1.83
N SER A 959 -10.99 -34.55 2.58
CA SER A 959 -10.73 -33.20 2.06
C SER A 959 -9.73 -32.47 2.94
N VAL A 960 -9.06 -31.46 2.38
CA VAL A 960 -8.03 -30.66 3.05
C VAL A 960 -8.37 -29.18 2.93
N ASP A 961 -7.89 -28.38 3.86
CA ASP A 961 -8.20 -26.95 3.96
C ASP A 961 -6.97 -26.04 3.76
N ALA A 962 -5.91 -26.56 3.13
CA ALA A 962 -4.70 -25.82 2.80
C ALA A 962 -4.13 -26.25 1.43
N PRO A 963 -3.61 -25.31 0.62
CA PRO A 963 -3.14 -25.59 -0.74
C PRO A 963 -1.83 -26.38 -0.79
N TRP A 964 -1.02 -26.36 0.27
CA TRP A 964 0.24 -27.10 0.39
C TRP A 964 0.04 -28.57 0.83
N LEU A 965 -1.19 -28.97 1.15
CA LEU A 965 -1.52 -30.31 1.63
C LEU A 965 -2.36 -31.05 0.59
N THR A 966 -2.06 -32.33 0.35
CA THR A 966 -2.92 -33.21 -0.46
C THR A 966 -3.18 -34.53 0.26
N VAL A 967 -4.30 -35.17 -0.06
CA VAL A 967 -4.69 -36.48 0.50
C VAL A 967 -5.19 -37.39 -0.63
N THR A 968 -4.70 -38.63 -0.67
CA THR A 968 -5.06 -39.62 -1.70
C THR A 968 -5.29 -41.01 -1.08
N PRO A 969 -6.35 -41.75 -1.42
CA PRO A 969 -7.48 -41.34 -2.28
C PRO A 969 -8.42 -40.35 -1.55
N ALA A 970 -9.06 -39.44 -2.29
CA ALA A 970 -10.01 -38.48 -1.70
C ALA A 970 -11.38 -39.10 -1.31
N SER A 971 -11.59 -40.39 -1.60
CA SER A 971 -12.79 -41.13 -1.19
C SER A 971 -12.53 -42.63 -1.15
N GLY A 972 -13.39 -43.38 -0.44
CA GLY A 972 -13.33 -44.83 -0.35
C GLY A 972 -14.54 -45.42 0.40
N SER A 973 -14.48 -46.71 0.69
CA SER A 973 -15.53 -47.42 1.44
C SER A 973 -14.93 -48.43 2.41
N GLY A 974 -15.46 -48.51 3.64
CA GLY A 974 -14.90 -49.37 4.68
C GLY A 974 -13.51 -48.93 5.14
N ALA A 975 -12.76 -49.84 5.76
CA ALA A 975 -11.41 -49.51 6.22
C ALA A 975 -10.48 -49.19 5.04
N GLY A 976 -9.58 -48.22 5.21
CA GLY A 976 -8.68 -47.76 4.16
C GLY A 976 -7.45 -47.04 4.70
N GLN A 977 -6.52 -46.74 3.81
CA GLN A 977 -5.33 -45.95 4.11
C GLN A 977 -5.29 -44.75 3.16
N LEU A 978 -5.08 -43.57 3.74
CA LEU A 978 -4.87 -42.31 3.04
C LEU A 978 -3.39 -41.96 3.09
N THR A 979 -2.82 -41.63 1.94
CA THR A 979 -1.51 -40.98 1.83
C THR A 979 -1.71 -39.49 1.89
N VAL A 980 -1.03 -38.84 2.83
CA VAL A 980 -1.04 -37.40 3.06
C VAL A 980 0.32 -36.85 2.61
N GLN A 981 0.32 -35.85 1.74
CA GLN A 981 1.54 -35.20 1.26
C GLN A 981 1.52 -33.70 1.56
N GLY A 982 2.53 -33.23 2.30
CA GLY A 982 2.83 -31.81 2.45
C GLY A 982 3.91 -31.37 1.46
N GLN A 983 3.68 -30.29 0.73
CA GLN A 983 4.59 -29.71 -0.27
C GLN A 983 5.14 -28.37 0.24
N GLY A 984 6.46 -28.25 0.33
CA GLY A 984 7.12 -27.02 0.78
C GLY A 984 7.14 -25.92 -0.27
N ALA A 985 6.92 -26.24 -1.55
CA ALA A 985 7.16 -25.32 -2.64
C ALA A 985 6.31 -24.05 -2.49
N GLY A 986 6.98 -22.89 -2.46
CA GLY A 986 6.33 -21.59 -2.26
C GLY A 986 6.05 -21.21 -0.81
N LEU A 987 6.41 -22.05 0.18
CA LEU A 987 6.31 -21.72 1.59
C LEU A 987 7.66 -21.26 2.15
N SER A 988 7.63 -20.27 3.05
CA SER A 988 8.80 -19.89 3.85
C SER A 988 9.08 -20.91 4.95
N ASN A 989 10.29 -20.88 5.54
CA ASN A 989 10.53 -21.65 6.75
C ASN A 989 9.58 -21.20 7.87
N GLY A 990 9.04 -22.16 8.60
CA GLY A 990 8.02 -21.92 9.63
C GLY A 990 7.10 -23.11 9.84
N VAL A 991 6.06 -22.89 10.64
CA VAL A 991 5.04 -23.89 10.94
C VAL A 991 3.71 -23.51 10.33
N TYR A 992 3.12 -24.44 9.58
CA TYR A 992 1.83 -24.29 8.92
C TYR A 992 0.85 -25.29 9.51
N SER A 993 -0.41 -24.89 9.65
CA SER A 993 -1.46 -25.74 10.18
C SER A 993 -2.57 -25.94 9.16
N ALA A 994 -3.01 -27.18 9.03
CA ALA A 994 -4.14 -27.57 8.19
C ALA A 994 -4.95 -28.66 8.90
N VAL A 995 -6.09 -29.01 8.33
CA VAL A 995 -6.91 -30.15 8.76
C VAL A 995 -7.30 -30.98 7.55
N ILE A 996 -7.23 -32.28 7.75
CA ILE A 996 -7.88 -33.26 6.90
C ILE A 996 -9.24 -33.55 7.50
N THR A 997 -10.32 -33.30 6.76
CA THR A 997 -11.68 -33.70 7.15
C THR A 997 -12.04 -34.97 6.43
N ILE A 998 -12.24 -36.06 7.19
CA ILE A 998 -12.73 -37.33 6.67
C ILE A 998 -14.18 -37.47 7.10
N GLN A 999 -15.09 -37.57 6.14
CA GLN A 999 -16.53 -37.62 6.36
C GLN A 999 -17.09 -38.98 5.96
N ALA A 1000 -17.82 -39.62 6.86
CA ALA A 1000 -18.52 -40.88 6.68
C ALA A 1000 -19.96 -40.74 7.24
N LEU A 1001 -20.90 -40.32 6.39
CA LEU A 1001 -22.26 -39.92 6.81
C LEU A 1001 -23.07 -41.02 7.51
N SER A 1002 -22.75 -42.29 7.25
CA SER A 1002 -23.42 -43.45 7.87
C SER A 1002 -22.68 -44.02 9.10
N ALA A 1003 -21.74 -43.27 9.66
CA ALA A 1003 -20.91 -43.67 10.80
C ALA A 1003 -21.03 -42.68 11.98
N ILE A 1004 -20.53 -43.06 13.16
CA ILE A 1004 -20.44 -42.19 14.34
C ILE A 1004 -18.99 -42.14 14.87
N PRO A 1005 -18.39 -40.94 15.05
CA PRO A 1005 -18.89 -39.66 14.56
C PRO A 1005 -18.97 -39.65 13.02
N GLN A 1006 -19.75 -38.75 12.42
CA GLN A 1006 -19.90 -38.71 10.95
C GLN A 1006 -18.75 -38.01 10.23
N ALA A 1007 -17.92 -37.28 10.97
CA ALA A 1007 -16.69 -36.72 10.46
C ALA A 1007 -15.63 -36.76 11.55
N ILE A 1008 -14.39 -36.99 11.14
CA ILE A 1008 -13.21 -36.85 11.98
C ILE A 1008 -12.29 -35.85 11.29
N THR A 1009 -11.90 -34.81 12.03
CA THR A 1009 -10.92 -33.82 11.61
C THR A 1009 -9.56 -34.19 12.19
N VAL A 1010 -8.56 -34.35 11.33
CA VAL A 1010 -7.18 -34.65 11.72
C VAL A 1010 -6.32 -33.40 11.51
N PRO A 1011 -5.86 -32.73 12.58
CA PRO A 1011 -4.92 -31.63 12.47
C PRO A 1011 -3.58 -32.10 11.89
N VAL A 1012 -3.06 -31.30 10.96
CA VAL A 1012 -1.77 -31.50 10.30
C VAL A 1012 -0.89 -30.29 10.61
N THR A 1013 0.27 -30.55 11.18
CA THR A 1013 1.34 -29.57 11.37
C THR A 1013 2.41 -29.82 10.31
N PHE A 1014 2.67 -28.85 9.46
CA PHE A 1014 3.74 -28.92 8.45
C PHE A 1014 4.86 -27.96 8.85
N ILE A 1015 6.08 -28.48 8.95
CA ILE A 1015 7.25 -27.69 9.34
C ILE A 1015 8.20 -27.61 8.16
N VAL A 1016 8.48 -26.39 7.71
CA VAL A 1016 9.45 -26.10 6.66
C VAL A 1016 10.71 -25.52 7.31
N GLY A 1017 11.87 -26.09 7.05
CA GLY A 1017 13.12 -25.69 7.71
C GLY A 1017 13.35 -26.38 9.07
N ALA A 1018 12.76 -27.57 9.27
CA ALA A 1018 12.94 -28.34 10.49
C ALA A 1018 14.45 -28.61 10.73
N SER A 1019 14.92 -28.41 11.96
CA SER A 1019 16.32 -28.63 12.31
C SER A 1019 16.45 -29.51 13.55
N ALA A 1020 17.34 -30.51 13.50
CA ALA A 1020 17.65 -31.35 14.65
C ALA A 1020 18.57 -30.65 15.69
N ASP A 1021 19.27 -29.59 15.29
CA ASP A 1021 20.20 -28.84 16.16
C ASP A 1021 19.46 -27.97 17.18
N LEU A 1022 18.25 -27.53 16.82
CA LEU A 1022 17.39 -26.65 17.59
C LEU A 1022 16.30 -27.50 18.27
N THR A 1023 16.17 -27.45 19.60
CA THR A 1023 15.14 -28.24 20.29
C THR A 1023 14.37 -27.41 21.31
N ILE A 1024 13.05 -27.64 21.39
CA ILE A 1024 12.19 -27.13 22.45
C ILE A 1024 11.89 -28.31 23.39
N THR A 1025 12.18 -28.14 24.67
CA THR A 1025 11.99 -29.17 25.71
C THR A 1025 10.78 -28.91 26.58
N SER A 1026 10.31 -27.66 26.66
CA SER A 1026 9.14 -27.29 27.46
C SER A 1026 8.52 -25.98 27.00
N VAL A 1027 7.20 -25.87 27.17
CA VAL A 1027 6.47 -24.60 27.09
C VAL A 1027 5.55 -24.52 28.31
N ALA A 1028 5.67 -23.44 29.09
CA ALA A 1028 4.91 -23.28 30.33
C ALA A 1028 4.50 -21.83 30.59
N ASN A 1029 3.43 -21.65 31.37
CA ASN A 1029 3.02 -20.36 31.93
C ASN A 1029 4.13 -19.81 32.82
N ALA A 1030 4.60 -18.59 32.53
CA ALA A 1030 5.75 -17.98 33.22
C ALA A 1030 5.48 -17.70 34.71
N ALA A 1031 4.23 -17.52 35.10
CA ALA A 1031 3.86 -17.24 36.48
C ALA A 1031 3.79 -18.52 37.33
N SER A 1032 3.25 -19.61 36.78
CA SER A 1032 2.94 -20.81 37.54
C SER A 1032 3.79 -22.04 37.19
N ALA A 1033 4.66 -21.95 36.19
CA ALA A 1033 5.39 -23.07 35.58
C ALA A 1033 4.50 -24.26 35.13
N SER A 1034 3.21 -24.02 34.90
CA SER A 1034 2.26 -25.06 34.45
C SER A 1034 2.15 -25.08 32.93
N ALA A 1035 1.73 -26.21 32.35
CA ALA A 1035 1.47 -26.29 30.91
C ALA A 1035 0.19 -25.55 30.45
N GLY A 1036 -0.53 -24.87 31.36
CA GLY A 1036 -1.74 -24.12 31.02
C GLY A 1036 -1.43 -22.83 30.27
N LEU A 1037 -1.78 -22.78 28.99
CA LEU A 1037 -1.62 -21.60 28.13
C LEU A 1037 -2.98 -21.11 27.65
N ALA A 1038 -3.12 -19.81 27.45
CA ALA A 1038 -4.30 -19.14 26.93
C ALA A 1038 -3.87 -17.88 26.15
N PRO A 1039 -4.77 -17.26 25.35
CA PRO A 1039 -4.53 -15.93 24.80
C PRO A 1039 -4.01 -14.96 25.87
N GLY A 1040 -2.96 -14.21 25.56
CA GLY A 1040 -2.32 -13.25 26.47
C GLY A 1040 -1.33 -13.84 27.47
N THR A 1041 -1.22 -15.16 27.61
CA THR A 1041 -0.28 -15.79 28.55
C THR A 1041 1.16 -15.37 28.26
N MET A 1042 1.86 -14.87 29.27
CA MET A 1042 3.32 -14.80 29.29
C MET A 1042 3.86 -16.23 29.47
N ALA A 1043 4.54 -16.75 28.45
CA ALA A 1043 5.03 -18.12 28.39
C ALA A 1043 6.56 -18.19 28.37
N LEU A 1044 7.10 -19.22 29.02
CA LEU A 1044 8.50 -19.62 28.96
C LEU A 1044 8.64 -20.81 28.02
N ILE A 1045 9.52 -20.70 27.04
CA ILE A 1045 9.90 -21.77 26.12
C ILE A 1045 11.32 -22.19 26.48
N GLY A 1046 11.49 -23.38 27.05
CA GLY A 1046 12.80 -23.95 27.39
C GLY A 1046 13.33 -24.84 26.27
N GLY A 1047 14.64 -24.85 26.04
CA GLY A 1047 15.23 -25.63 24.96
C GLY A 1047 16.74 -25.48 24.81
N THR A 1048 17.26 -25.84 23.64
CA THR A 1048 18.68 -25.69 23.29
C THR A 1048 18.83 -24.99 21.94
N GLN A 1049 19.83 -24.10 21.86
CA GLN A 1049 20.15 -23.30 20.67
C GLN A 1049 19.00 -22.40 20.20
N LEU A 1050 18.06 -22.04 21.08
CA LEU A 1050 16.86 -21.27 20.74
C LEU A 1050 17.15 -19.87 20.21
N ALA A 1051 18.31 -19.31 20.55
CA ALA A 1051 18.81 -18.03 20.07
C ALA A 1051 20.34 -18.07 19.96
N PRO A 1052 20.96 -17.22 19.13
CA PRO A 1052 22.42 -17.17 19.01
C PRO A 1052 23.10 -16.52 20.22
N ALA A 1053 22.42 -15.62 20.93
CA ALA A 1053 22.87 -14.98 22.16
C ALA A 1053 21.65 -14.54 23.01
N THR A 1054 21.90 -13.84 24.11
CA THR A 1054 20.83 -13.31 24.97
C THR A 1054 20.46 -11.89 24.53
N PHE A 1055 19.18 -11.67 24.27
CA PHE A 1055 18.58 -10.40 23.88
C PHE A 1055 17.30 -10.16 24.69
N ALA A 1056 16.98 -8.90 24.94
CA ALA A 1056 15.75 -8.49 25.63
C ALA A 1056 15.10 -7.33 24.89
N ALA A 1057 13.77 -7.33 24.84
CA ALA A 1057 13.00 -6.20 24.33
C ALA A 1057 13.25 -4.94 25.17
N GLN A 1058 13.32 -3.78 24.51
CA GLN A 1058 13.60 -2.49 25.16
C GLN A 1058 12.36 -1.58 25.23
N TYR A 1059 11.30 -1.91 24.50
CA TYR A 1059 10.12 -1.06 24.30
C TYR A 1059 8.85 -1.91 24.24
N PHE A 1060 7.70 -1.22 24.26
CA PHE A 1060 6.40 -1.76 23.91
C PHE A 1060 5.83 -0.99 22.71
N PRO A 1061 5.12 -1.63 21.75
CA PRO A 1061 4.78 -3.06 21.71
C PRO A 1061 6.00 -3.99 21.66
N LEU A 1062 5.88 -5.19 22.24
CA LEU A 1062 6.96 -6.16 22.24
C LEU A 1062 7.32 -6.57 20.80
N PRO A 1063 8.61 -6.71 20.47
CA PRO A 1063 9.04 -7.09 19.13
C PRO A 1063 8.70 -8.54 18.80
N PHE A 1064 8.34 -8.81 17.54
CA PHE A 1064 8.12 -10.16 17.02
C PHE A 1064 9.41 -10.88 16.61
N THR A 1065 10.51 -10.15 16.55
CA THR A 1065 11.84 -10.68 16.24
C THR A 1065 12.90 -10.08 17.16
N LEU A 1066 13.78 -10.92 17.71
CA LEU A 1066 14.98 -10.47 18.43
C LEU A 1066 16.20 -11.16 17.81
N ALA A 1067 17.08 -10.38 17.15
CA ALA A 1067 18.29 -10.88 16.48
C ALA A 1067 18.04 -12.09 15.54
N GLY A 1068 17.00 -12.00 14.72
CA GLY A 1068 16.59 -13.06 13.77
C GLY A 1068 15.87 -14.25 14.40
N VAL A 1069 15.59 -14.21 15.71
CA VAL A 1069 14.76 -15.20 16.41
C VAL A 1069 13.31 -14.74 16.44
N SER A 1070 12.39 -15.60 16.01
CA SER A 1070 10.95 -15.39 16.13
C SER A 1070 10.25 -16.63 16.70
N ALA A 1071 9.04 -16.42 17.22
CA ALA A 1071 8.18 -17.49 17.70
C ALA A 1071 6.77 -17.37 17.12
N THR A 1072 6.08 -18.49 16.94
CA THR A 1072 4.67 -18.52 16.54
C THR A 1072 3.85 -19.51 17.35
N VAL A 1073 2.55 -19.30 17.43
CA VAL A 1073 1.55 -20.24 17.96
C VAL A 1073 0.53 -20.49 16.85
N ASN A 1074 0.49 -21.71 16.30
CA ASN A 1074 -0.32 -22.04 15.11
C ASN A 1074 -0.04 -21.13 13.90
N GLY A 1075 1.22 -20.70 13.72
CA GLY A 1075 1.61 -19.78 12.66
C GLY A 1075 1.31 -18.30 12.96
N VAL A 1076 0.57 -17.99 14.03
CA VAL A 1076 0.36 -16.61 14.51
C VAL A 1076 1.60 -16.16 15.27
N SER A 1077 2.19 -15.03 14.89
CA SER A 1077 3.41 -14.50 15.51
C SER A 1077 3.23 -14.18 16.99
N ALA A 1078 4.17 -14.63 17.80
CA ALA A 1078 4.22 -14.44 19.25
C ALA A 1078 5.34 -13.46 19.59
N PRO A 1079 5.04 -12.31 20.22
CA PRO A 1079 6.06 -11.30 20.50
C PRO A 1079 6.93 -11.72 21.69
N LEU A 1080 8.18 -11.27 21.68
CA LEU A 1080 9.23 -11.73 22.59
C LEU A 1080 9.55 -10.67 23.64
N TYR A 1081 9.57 -11.07 24.91
CA TYR A 1081 10.20 -10.31 25.99
C TYR A 1081 11.72 -10.46 25.94
N SER A 1082 12.18 -11.67 25.64
CA SER A 1082 13.61 -12.00 25.61
C SER A 1082 13.86 -13.28 24.82
N ALA A 1083 15.04 -13.36 24.20
CA ALA A 1083 15.53 -14.53 23.51
C ALA A 1083 16.92 -14.90 24.02
N ALA A 1084 17.12 -16.14 24.49
CA ALA A 1084 18.40 -16.66 24.95
C ALA A 1084 18.61 -18.09 24.44
N PRO A 1085 19.87 -18.59 24.34
CA PRO A 1085 20.14 -19.91 23.77
C PRO A 1085 19.39 -21.07 24.45
N GLY A 1086 19.09 -20.96 25.75
CA GLY A 1086 18.37 -21.97 26.52
C GLY A 1086 16.89 -21.67 26.80
N GLN A 1087 16.42 -20.44 26.52
CA GLN A 1087 15.08 -20.02 26.91
C GLN A 1087 14.60 -18.82 26.08
N LEU A 1088 13.36 -18.86 25.62
CA LEU A 1088 12.62 -17.68 25.19
C LEU A 1088 11.53 -17.34 26.19
N LYS A 1089 11.22 -16.05 26.30
CA LYS A 1089 10.03 -15.56 27.02
C LYS A 1089 9.16 -14.81 26.03
N VAL A 1090 7.93 -15.27 25.83
CA VAL A 1090 7.03 -14.77 24.79
C VAL A 1090 5.65 -14.47 25.36
N GLN A 1091 4.84 -13.66 24.66
CA GLN A 1091 3.41 -13.60 24.90
C GLN A 1091 2.69 -14.55 23.93
N ILE A 1092 1.80 -15.40 24.43
CA ILE A 1092 0.87 -16.14 23.58
C ILE A 1092 -0.08 -15.12 22.93
N PRO A 1093 -0.20 -15.09 21.58
CA PRO A 1093 -1.01 -14.10 20.88
C PRO A 1093 -2.46 -14.09 21.34
N TYR A 1094 -3.10 -12.93 21.36
CA TYR A 1094 -4.54 -12.86 21.66
C TYR A 1094 -5.39 -13.52 20.57
N GLU A 1095 -4.85 -13.67 19.37
CA GLU A 1095 -5.46 -14.31 18.21
C GLU A 1095 -5.28 -15.84 18.22
N ALA A 1096 -4.58 -16.41 19.20
CA ALA A 1096 -4.40 -17.85 19.32
C ALA A 1096 -5.71 -18.53 19.78
N GLY A 1097 -6.40 -19.20 18.85
CA GLY A 1097 -7.62 -19.96 19.17
C GLY A 1097 -7.39 -21.11 20.15
N SER A 1098 -8.43 -21.48 20.89
CA SER A 1098 -8.37 -22.62 21.83
C SER A 1098 -8.32 -23.96 21.10
N GLY A 1099 -7.63 -24.94 21.69
CA GLY A 1099 -7.51 -26.30 21.17
C GLY A 1099 -6.06 -26.78 21.13
N ALA A 1100 -5.84 -27.87 20.39
CA ALA A 1100 -4.49 -28.33 20.08
C ALA A 1100 -3.76 -27.26 19.26
N ALA A 1101 -2.52 -26.98 19.63
CA ALA A 1101 -1.71 -25.98 18.99
C ALA A 1101 -0.23 -26.38 18.92
N VAL A 1102 0.54 -25.64 18.14
CA VAL A 1102 1.99 -25.82 18.02
C VAL A 1102 2.67 -24.49 18.27
N VAL A 1103 3.63 -24.51 19.20
CA VAL A 1103 4.60 -23.43 19.36
C VAL A 1103 5.78 -23.72 18.45
N ALA A 1104 6.18 -22.74 17.65
CA ALA A 1104 7.37 -22.82 16.82
C ALA A 1104 8.38 -21.77 17.23
N VAL A 1105 9.67 -22.11 17.13
CA VAL A 1105 10.78 -21.17 17.24
C VAL A 1105 11.57 -21.23 15.95
N ASN A 1106 11.74 -20.08 15.31
CA ASN A 1106 12.65 -19.89 14.19
C ASN A 1106 13.90 -19.19 14.70
N ASN A 1107 15.04 -19.85 14.62
CA ASN A 1107 16.34 -19.23 14.84
C ASN A 1107 17.07 -19.14 13.50
N ASN A 1108 16.99 -17.99 12.83
CA ASN A 1108 17.72 -17.69 11.60
C ASN A 1108 17.56 -18.76 10.50
N GLY A 1109 16.33 -19.23 10.29
CA GLY A 1109 15.96 -20.22 9.28
C GLY A 1109 15.90 -21.67 9.80
N LYS A 1110 16.38 -21.95 11.01
CA LYS A 1110 16.23 -23.26 11.66
C LYS A 1110 14.97 -23.28 12.52
N ILE A 1111 14.08 -24.25 12.30
CA ILE A 1111 12.80 -24.35 12.99
C ILE A 1111 12.77 -25.51 13.97
N ALA A 1112 12.32 -25.23 15.20
CA ALA A 1112 11.94 -26.21 16.20
C ALA A 1112 10.48 -25.98 16.59
N TYR A 1113 9.82 -27.04 17.04
CA TYR A 1113 8.40 -26.99 17.34
C TYR A 1113 8.07 -27.82 18.58
N PHE A 1114 6.98 -27.47 19.24
CA PHE A 1114 6.48 -28.17 20.43
C PHE A 1114 4.96 -28.13 20.46
N PRO A 1115 4.27 -29.29 20.54
CA PRO A 1115 2.82 -29.32 20.65
C PRO A 1115 2.36 -28.85 22.03
N VAL A 1116 1.33 -28.01 22.06
CA VAL A 1116 0.71 -27.47 23.27
C VAL A 1116 -0.82 -27.53 23.17
N THR A 1117 -1.51 -27.14 24.23
CA THR A 1117 -2.96 -26.92 24.20
C THR A 1117 -3.25 -25.51 24.69
N ILE A 1118 -3.95 -24.72 23.87
CA ILE A 1118 -4.44 -23.40 24.23
C ILE A 1118 -5.84 -23.53 24.83
N LYS A 1119 -6.05 -22.98 26.02
CA LYS A 1119 -7.33 -22.92 26.71
C LYS A 1119 -7.99 -21.55 26.47
N THR A 1120 -9.28 -21.44 26.79
CA THR A 1120 -9.99 -20.14 26.82
C THR A 1120 -9.37 -19.19 27.84
N THR A 1121 -9.00 -19.71 29.01
CA THR A 1121 -8.23 -19.04 30.07
C THR A 1121 -7.32 -20.05 30.77
N ALA A 1122 -6.20 -19.58 31.31
CA ALA A 1122 -5.23 -20.36 32.05
C ALA A 1122 -4.49 -19.48 33.07
N PRO A 1123 -5.20 -18.94 34.09
CA PRO A 1123 -4.60 -17.95 34.99
C PRO A 1123 -3.43 -18.55 35.77
N GLY A 1124 -2.32 -17.84 35.83
CA GLY A 1124 -1.15 -18.14 36.67
C GLY A 1124 -0.79 -16.91 37.50
N ILE A 1125 -0.47 -17.11 38.78
CA ILE A 1125 -0.17 -16.03 39.73
C ILE A 1125 1.34 -15.91 39.90
N PHE A 1126 1.93 -14.72 39.67
CA PHE A 1126 3.37 -14.51 39.89
C PHE A 1126 3.68 -14.55 41.39
N ALA A 1127 4.84 -15.13 41.74
CA ALA A 1127 5.28 -15.44 43.12
C ALA A 1127 5.36 -14.25 44.12
N SER A 1128 5.01 -13.03 43.70
CA SER A 1128 4.70 -11.90 44.58
C SER A 1128 3.57 -12.16 45.59
N ALA A 1129 2.83 -13.27 45.46
CA ALA A 1129 1.75 -13.65 46.36
C ALA A 1129 2.18 -14.02 47.79
N ASN A 1130 3.48 -14.16 48.09
CA ASN A 1130 4.01 -14.23 49.47
C ASN A 1130 3.82 -12.89 50.25
N ALA A 1131 2.79 -12.13 49.93
CA ALA A 1131 2.37 -10.98 50.69
C ALA A 1131 1.81 -11.43 52.04
N ALA A 1132 2.17 -10.70 53.10
CA ALA A 1132 1.45 -10.76 54.35
C ALA A 1132 0.29 -9.77 54.29
N GLY A 1133 -0.91 -10.17 54.72
CA GLY A 1133 -2.08 -9.30 54.75
C GLY A 1133 -3.00 -9.63 55.91
N LYS A 1134 -3.68 -8.61 56.45
CA LYS A 1134 -4.66 -8.80 57.53
C LYS A 1134 -6.03 -9.16 56.97
N GLN A 1135 -6.82 -9.85 57.78
CA GLN A 1135 -8.26 -9.98 57.54
C GLN A 1135 -8.89 -8.60 57.24
N GLY A 1136 -9.66 -8.49 56.15
CA GLY A 1136 -10.27 -7.25 55.69
C GLY A 1136 -9.34 -6.31 54.88
N GLN A 1137 -8.07 -6.64 54.70
CA GLN A 1137 -7.13 -5.86 53.89
C GLN A 1137 -7.26 -6.20 52.40
N THR A 1138 -7.24 -5.18 51.53
CA THR A 1138 -7.07 -5.36 50.09
C THR A 1138 -5.60 -5.60 49.76
N ILE A 1139 -5.32 -6.68 49.04
CA ILE A 1139 -3.99 -7.03 48.53
C ILE A 1139 -4.01 -7.13 47.01
N VAL A 1140 -2.82 -7.14 46.41
CA VAL A 1140 -2.62 -7.15 44.96
C VAL A 1140 -1.95 -8.45 44.53
N ALA A 1141 -2.42 -9.04 43.44
CA ALA A 1141 -1.77 -10.14 42.75
C ALA A 1141 -1.57 -9.81 41.27
N TYR A 1142 -0.43 -10.22 40.71
CA TYR A 1142 -0.16 -10.15 39.28
C TYR A 1142 -0.41 -11.50 38.63
N VAL A 1143 -1.15 -11.50 37.53
CA VAL A 1143 -1.69 -12.70 36.87
C VAL A 1143 -1.44 -12.65 35.37
N THR A 1144 -1.18 -13.79 34.75
CA THR A 1144 -1.14 -13.94 33.29
C THR A 1144 -1.99 -15.14 32.84
N GLY A 1145 -2.38 -15.20 31.57
CA GLY A 1145 -3.25 -16.25 31.04
C GLY A 1145 -4.73 -15.98 31.32
N GLU A 1146 -5.07 -14.71 31.29
CA GLU A 1146 -6.40 -14.16 31.51
C GLU A 1146 -7.36 -14.38 30.34
N GLY A 1147 -6.86 -14.77 29.16
CA GLY A 1147 -7.66 -14.94 27.96
C GLY A 1147 -7.94 -13.61 27.25
N ASP A 1148 -8.92 -13.60 26.35
CA ASP A 1148 -9.26 -12.41 25.57
C ASP A 1148 -9.83 -11.26 26.44
N LEU A 1149 -9.62 -10.02 25.97
CA LEU A 1149 -9.81 -8.77 26.73
C LEU A 1149 -10.87 -7.86 26.10
N THR A 1150 -11.46 -7.00 26.94
CA THR A 1150 -12.37 -5.91 26.54
C THR A 1150 -12.08 -4.62 27.34
N PRO A 1151 -11.85 -3.46 26.69
CA PRO A 1151 -11.60 -3.33 25.25
C PRO A 1151 -10.39 -4.16 24.81
N SER A 1152 -10.31 -4.49 23.51
CA SER A 1152 -9.18 -5.25 22.97
C SER A 1152 -7.89 -4.44 23.04
N THR A 1153 -6.75 -5.12 23.18
CA THR A 1153 -5.41 -4.54 23.18
C THR A 1153 -4.54 -5.37 22.25
N ALA A 1154 -3.81 -4.73 21.33
CA ALA A 1154 -2.97 -5.43 20.38
C ALA A 1154 -2.00 -6.40 21.06
N THR A 1155 -1.74 -7.55 20.43
CA THR A 1155 -0.73 -8.49 20.88
C THR A 1155 0.63 -7.80 20.99
N GLY A 1156 1.36 -8.03 22.09
CA GLY A 1156 2.61 -7.36 22.42
C GLY A 1156 2.46 -5.99 23.08
N SER A 1157 1.28 -5.38 23.05
CA SER A 1157 1.06 -4.03 23.58
C SER A 1157 0.64 -4.01 25.06
N THR A 1158 0.77 -2.84 25.67
CA THR A 1158 0.32 -2.52 27.03
C THR A 1158 -0.50 -1.23 27.01
N PRO A 1159 -1.47 -1.01 27.92
CA PRO A 1159 -2.17 0.27 28.01
C PRO A 1159 -1.19 1.44 28.20
N ALA A 1160 -1.49 2.59 27.59
CA ALA A 1160 -0.68 3.80 27.76
C ALA A 1160 -0.67 4.27 29.23
N ASP A 1161 0.44 4.88 29.65
CA ASP A 1161 0.55 5.46 30.98
C ASP A 1161 -0.53 6.53 31.24
N GLY A 1162 -1.10 6.52 32.45
CA GLY A 1162 -2.20 7.42 32.81
C GLY A 1162 -3.59 7.00 32.30
N THR A 1163 -3.72 5.83 31.64
CA THR A 1163 -5.04 5.29 31.29
C THR A 1163 -5.90 5.11 32.54
N SER A 1164 -7.08 5.75 32.57
CA SER A 1164 -8.02 5.66 33.70
C SER A 1164 -8.46 4.22 33.95
N ALA A 1165 -8.58 3.81 35.21
CA ALA A 1165 -8.94 2.44 35.59
C ALA A 1165 -10.23 1.90 34.94
N SER A 1166 -11.20 2.76 34.63
CA SER A 1166 -12.46 2.39 33.93
C SER A 1166 -12.28 2.02 32.45
N ARG A 1167 -11.15 2.41 31.84
CA ARG A 1167 -10.80 2.17 30.44
C ARG A 1167 -9.71 1.11 30.28
N LEU A 1168 -9.18 0.57 31.38
CA LEU A 1168 -8.17 -0.47 31.31
C LEU A 1168 -8.78 -1.77 30.75
N PRO A 1169 -8.09 -2.43 29.79
CA PRO A 1169 -8.48 -3.73 29.29
C PRO A 1169 -8.62 -4.73 30.43
N LYS A 1170 -9.75 -5.44 30.46
CA LYS A 1170 -10.01 -6.50 31.44
C LYS A 1170 -10.47 -7.78 30.76
N PRO A 1171 -10.33 -8.95 31.39
CA PRO A 1171 -10.84 -10.19 30.85
C PRO A 1171 -12.32 -10.10 30.50
N ARG A 1172 -12.66 -10.61 29.31
CA ARG A 1172 -14.07 -10.70 28.86
C ARG A 1172 -14.88 -11.66 29.73
N LEU A 1173 -14.22 -12.70 30.26
CA LEU A 1173 -14.86 -13.68 31.14
C LEU A 1173 -14.79 -13.26 32.61
N PRO A 1174 -15.78 -13.64 33.44
CA PRO A 1174 -15.83 -13.25 34.85
C PRO A 1174 -14.62 -13.72 35.66
N ILE A 1175 -14.21 -12.92 36.64
CA ILE A 1175 -13.10 -13.22 37.56
C ILE A 1175 -13.65 -13.47 38.97
N THR A 1176 -13.14 -14.51 39.62
CA THR A 1176 -13.40 -14.80 41.04
C THR A 1176 -12.10 -15.10 41.78
N VAL A 1177 -12.03 -14.75 43.05
CA VAL A 1177 -10.85 -15.02 43.90
C VAL A 1177 -11.30 -15.75 45.16
N THR A 1178 -10.54 -16.76 45.59
CA THR A 1178 -10.71 -17.40 46.89
C THR A 1178 -9.44 -17.31 47.72
N VAL A 1179 -9.58 -17.13 49.04
CA VAL A 1179 -8.48 -17.12 50.02
C VAL A 1179 -8.83 -18.07 51.16
N GLY A 1180 -8.05 -19.13 51.35
CA GLY A 1180 -8.38 -20.19 52.32
C GLY A 1180 -9.71 -20.90 51.99
N GLY A 1181 -10.08 -20.94 50.70
CA GLY A 1181 -11.37 -21.49 50.24
C GLY A 1181 -12.57 -20.56 50.39
N LEU A 1182 -12.40 -19.36 50.95
CA LEU A 1182 -13.47 -18.36 51.08
C LEU A 1182 -13.45 -17.36 49.91
N ASN A 1183 -14.62 -16.99 49.38
CA ASN A 1183 -14.75 -15.98 48.34
C ASN A 1183 -14.22 -14.61 48.81
N ALA A 1184 -13.25 -14.07 48.09
CA ALA A 1184 -12.69 -12.75 48.31
C ALA A 1184 -13.31 -11.72 47.35
N ALA A 1185 -13.65 -10.54 47.85
CA ALA A 1185 -14.21 -9.47 47.03
C ALA A 1185 -13.13 -8.88 46.13
N VAL A 1186 -13.33 -8.93 44.81
CA VAL A 1186 -12.43 -8.32 43.81
C VAL A 1186 -12.79 -6.84 43.67
N THR A 1187 -11.85 -5.96 44.00
CA THR A 1187 -12.04 -4.50 43.93
C THR A 1187 -11.50 -3.90 42.64
N PHE A 1188 -10.60 -4.60 41.94
CA PHE A 1188 -10.08 -4.20 40.64
C PHE A 1188 -9.49 -5.41 39.90
N ALA A 1189 -9.65 -5.46 38.57
CA ALA A 1189 -8.96 -6.42 37.72
C ALA A 1189 -8.80 -5.84 36.30
N GLY A 1190 -7.57 -5.74 35.81
CA GLY A 1190 -7.27 -5.25 34.47
C GLY A 1190 -5.78 -5.30 34.13
N LEU A 1191 -5.45 -5.17 32.83
CA LEU A 1191 -4.07 -4.98 32.38
C LEU A 1191 -3.52 -3.66 32.94
N GLN A 1192 -2.31 -3.71 33.46
CA GLN A 1192 -1.55 -2.53 33.89
C GLN A 1192 -0.66 -2.03 32.75
N SER A 1193 -0.28 -0.74 32.77
CA SER A 1193 0.72 -0.22 31.85
C SER A 1193 2.11 -0.79 32.16
N GLY A 1194 2.98 -0.85 31.14
CA GLY A 1194 4.37 -1.28 31.27
C GLY A 1194 4.59 -2.80 31.26
N THR A 1195 3.56 -3.63 31.06
CA THR A 1195 3.75 -5.07 30.81
C THR A 1195 2.61 -5.65 29.96
N ALA A 1196 2.93 -6.25 28.82
CA ALA A 1196 1.96 -6.96 28.00
C ALA A 1196 1.47 -8.25 28.71
N GLY A 1197 0.20 -8.65 28.53
CA GLY A 1197 -0.29 -9.94 29.03
C GLY A 1197 -0.19 -10.19 30.54
N VAL A 1198 -0.03 -9.14 31.35
CA VAL A 1198 -0.01 -9.23 32.82
C VAL A 1198 -1.08 -8.31 33.40
N MET A 1199 -2.05 -8.93 34.04
CA MET A 1199 -3.16 -8.28 34.74
C MET A 1199 -2.80 -8.07 36.22
N GLN A 1200 -3.20 -6.94 36.76
CA GLN A 1200 -3.27 -6.70 38.20
C GLN A 1200 -4.68 -7.08 38.71
N VAL A 1201 -4.75 -7.83 39.82
CA VAL A 1201 -6.00 -8.17 40.53
C VAL A 1201 -5.91 -7.71 41.98
N ASN A 1202 -6.81 -6.81 42.37
CA ASN A 1202 -6.94 -6.36 43.75
C ASN A 1202 -8.13 -7.08 44.38
N PHE A 1203 -7.91 -7.68 45.55
CA PHE A 1203 -8.97 -8.38 46.28
C PHE A 1203 -8.80 -8.25 47.78
N THR A 1204 -9.92 -8.30 48.50
CA THR A 1204 -9.98 -8.15 49.96
C THR A 1204 -9.96 -9.50 50.64
N ILE A 1205 -9.00 -9.72 51.57
CA ILE A 1205 -8.92 -10.93 52.38
C ILE A 1205 -10.19 -11.04 53.23
N PRO A 1206 -10.99 -12.11 53.11
CA PRO A 1206 -12.21 -12.28 53.90
C PRO A 1206 -11.94 -12.22 55.41
N ALA A 1207 -12.85 -11.59 56.15
CA ALA A 1207 -12.71 -11.46 57.61
C ALA A 1207 -12.67 -12.81 58.35
N ALA A 1208 -13.23 -13.86 57.75
CA ALA A 1208 -13.27 -15.20 58.30
C ALA A 1208 -12.10 -16.10 57.84
N THR A 1209 -11.14 -15.58 57.07
CA THR A 1209 -10.02 -16.38 56.56
C THR A 1209 -9.10 -16.81 57.73
N PRO A 1210 -8.72 -18.09 57.84
CA PRO A 1210 -7.84 -18.53 58.92
C PRO A 1210 -6.46 -17.86 58.86
N LEU A 1211 -5.85 -17.62 60.03
CA LEU A 1211 -4.50 -17.06 60.13
C LEU A 1211 -3.43 -18.04 59.60
N GLY A 1212 -2.26 -17.52 59.23
CA GLY A 1212 -1.14 -18.29 58.67
C GLY A 1212 -1.19 -18.40 57.15
N ALA A 1213 -0.44 -19.35 56.59
CA ALA A 1213 -0.34 -19.56 55.14
C ALA A 1213 -1.66 -20.10 54.58
N GLN A 1214 -2.31 -19.32 53.70
CA GLN A 1214 -3.59 -19.65 53.07
C GLN A 1214 -3.45 -19.73 51.55
N PRO A 1215 -4.10 -20.71 50.89
CA PRO A 1215 -4.12 -20.78 49.44
C PRO A 1215 -4.94 -19.63 48.85
N VAL A 1216 -4.40 -18.99 47.81
CA VAL A 1216 -5.08 -18.03 46.96
C VAL A 1216 -5.28 -18.66 45.59
N VAL A 1217 -6.52 -18.71 45.13
CA VAL A 1217 -6.87 -19.20 43.78
C VAL A 1217 -7.64 -18.10 43.06
N ILE A 1218 -7.16 -17.75 41.87
CA ILE A 1218 -7.84 -16.82 40.97
C ILE A 1218 -8.42 -17.64 39.83
N SER A 1219 -9.71 -17.49 39.56
CA SER A 1219 -10.39 -18.14 38.44
C SER A 1219 -10.87 -17.11 37.44
N VAL A 1220 -10.70 -17.41 36.14
CA VAL A 1220 -11.22 -16.59 35.05
C VAL A 1220 -12.11 -17.48 34.17
N GLY A 1221 -13.37 -17.10 33.97
CA GLY A 1221 -14.34 -17.93 33.26
C GLY A 1221 -14.59 -19.29 33.92
N GLY A 1222 -14.37 -19.41 35.23
CA GLY A 1222 -14.51 -20.64 36.00
C GLY A 1222 -13.30 -21.59 35.97
N LEU A 1223 -12.22 -21.28 35.23
CA LEU A 1223 -11.00 -22.07 35.24
C LEU A 1223 -10.02 -21.54 36.31
N PRO A 1224 -9.60 -22.36 37.30
CA PRO A 1224 -8.77 -21.92 38.42
C PRO A 1224 -7.28 -21.88 38.06
N SER A 1225 -6.55 -20.96 38.70
CA SER A 1225 -5.09 -20.96 38.72
C SER A 1225 -4.55 -22.07 39.61
N PRO A 1226 -3.30 -22.51 39.42
CA PRO A 1226 -2.54 -23.12 40.50
C PRO A 1226 -2.58 -22.23 41.75
N ALA A 1227 -2.72 -22.84 42.93
CA ALA A 1227 -2.84 -22.07 44.16
C ALA A 1227 -1.51 -21.37 44.49
N ALA A 1228 -1.57 -20.07 44.72
CA ALA A 1228 -0.49 -19.32 45.35
C ALA A 1228 -0.71 -19.30 46.87
N THR A 1229 0.26 -18.82 47.65
CA THR A 1229 0.15 -18.75 49.13
C THR A 1229 0.24 -17.32 49.61
N VAL A 1230 -0.72 -16.88 50.44
CA VAL A 1230 -0.69 -15.60 51.17
C VAL A 1230 -0.58 -15.87 52.67
N THR A 1231 0.18 -15.06 53.43
CA THR A 1231 0.21 -15.20 54.90
C THR A 1231 -0.81 -14.26 55.53
N VAL A 1232 -1.84 -14.81 56.18
CA VAL A 1232 -2.90 -14.04 56.83
C VAL A 1232 -2.54 -13.76 58.29
N GLN A 1233 -2.57 -12.49 58.69
CA GLN A 1233 -2.18 -12.01 60.03
C GLN A 1233 -3.34 -11.46 60.83
#